data_AF-A0A9D1KQD8-F1
#
_entry.id   AF-A0A9D1KQD8-F1
#
_cell.length_a   1.000
_cell.length_b   1.000
_cell.length_c   1.000
_cell.angle_alpha   90.00
_cell.angle_beta   90.00
_cell.angle_gamma   90.00
#
_symmetry.space_group_name_H-M   'P 1'
#
loop_
_entity.id
_entity.type
_entity.pdbx_description
1 polymer ?
#
loop_
_entity_poly.entity_id
_entity_poly.type
_entity_poly.pdbx_seq_one_letter_code
_entity_poly.pdbx_strand_id
1 'polypeptide(L)'
;MSHRPKKIAAAVICAVMAIQSVGFAALKRDPDFPDLADHWSKSIVMRLNGYGIINGYEDGTMRPDADVSVAEYLTMMIKALGFTPESDGSGYWAQPYIDKAIELGLIENGEISDYSAPITRNLAAKIVVNSLKDTTVADENAVKSKIYDYAEIPEEYKPYIVVAYDKQLVNGDHNNCFGGSRNITRAEASVITVRLIDKNGGIQQNPGTITDPGTQPGGGTMVASAALYVATNGNDNSDGSEGAPFATIQKAKDTIREMKAAGALPEGGVTVYLRGGTYYIDEGMTFTEEDSGTEDSVITYTAYPGEAVTLSGQAPLEASWFEPADDEAKDIIIDQKAADKVLMVDLAEHGITDYGEMNTRGYHYFNKGLYAPAELVVNGENQTLARYPNEGTISVPTENVDAEAFGFKYTDERVSKWKDAKEGYITGTISINYENNTYPIDTIDTAQKLLTIKEGRINTYYTNGWFFGQNLLEEIDMEGEYYIDRETGVLYYYPPEDFETGDYEIGVTQLEQPIFNFNGAEYITVSNFTMDGGRGYAVLGASAGYEVPSFRDWLVNSQGSDLNGANYTKGSGSSVYIADVNSYTESQLFPGHVWDGFTDEGDGVNGIEVKNCNIFNFGGGAIVMNGTNVHLNGNHIKNTGGTALYLRGGDLETLEASGNTIENNEIHRVGYLERAYVPAIGMHGVGIHVAHNDIYDAPHCIFNYHGNDHIIEYNKIHDAVKECLDMDAIYTRNEYMPQWRGNIIRNNYIYNLGIFPVGEYTKQLNVSGIRTDNYGHALQIYNNIFANIGTAGANNVIGITAQGNRNQIKGNMFIDCSATYLGWTTYTAGATWDMNNAEEKERVELAEHYASIPIFAEKYPELATFRDEYYKSVATNVFDENVVINLKFPLSTTNGTVNPQSTRGAVELIKGDNNYVSEEDPGFVDYSNGNYELKSDSQVFKQIPEFQNVDMEEFGPTEPVGPIN
;
A
#
# COMPACT_ATOMS: atom_id res chain seq x y z
N MET A 1 61.63 -2.47 -36.74
CA MET A 1 61.82 -3.20 -35.47
C MET A 1 60.41 -3.47 -34.94
N SER A 2 59.76 -4.57 -35.35
CA SER A 2 59.77 -5.90 -34.68
C SER A 2 59.24 -5.80 -33.25
N HIS A 3 58.08 -6.32 -32.85
CA HIS A 3 57.36 -7.53 -33.26
C HIS A 3 55.85 -7.45 -32.89
N ARG A 4 54.96 -7.99 -33.75
CA ARG A 4 53.68 -8.64 -33.35
C ARG A 4 53.99 -9.98 -32.64
N PRO A 5 53.01 -10.77 -32.15
CA PRO A 5 51.84 -10.56 -31.26
C PRO A 5 51.85 -11.59 -30.09
N LYS A 6 50.88 -11.59 -29.16
CA LYS A 6 50.39 -12.85 -28.54
C LYS A 6 48.88 -12.82 -28.30
N LYS A 7 48.20 -13.71 -29.04
CA LYS A 7 46.89 -14.26 -28.72
C LYS A 7 47.06 -15.22 -27.53
N ILE A 8 46.13 -15.19 -26.58
CA ILE A 8 45.82 -16.30 -25.65
C ILE A 8 44.28 -16.43 -25.75
N ALA A 9 43.78 -17.22 -26.69
CA ALA A 9 43.39 -18.62 -26.51
C ALA A 9 42.26 -18.78 -25.47
N ALA A 10 41.02 -18.63 -25.94
CA ALA A 10 39.83 -19.11 -25.27
C ALA A 10 39.92 -20.63 -25.10
N ALA A 11 39.95 -21.09 -23.84
CA ALA A 11 39.75 -22.49 -23.50
C ALA A 11 38.34 -22.63 -22.90
N VAL A 12 37.45 -23.22 -23.71
CA VAL A 12 36.17 -23.76 -23.27
C VAL A 12 36.45 -24.96 -22.38
N ILE A 13 36.04 -24.90 -21.10
CA ILE A 13 35.84 -26.10 -20.28
C ILE A 13 34.36 -26.12 -19.89
N CYS A 14 33.60 -26.92 -20.65
CA CYS A 14 32.35 -27.50 -20.18
C CYS A 14 32.70 -28.58 -19.16
N ALA A 15 32.35 -28.37 -17.89
CA ALA A 15 32.23 -29.44 -16.91
C ALA A 15 30.79 -29.41 -16.36
N VAL A 16 29.99 -30.36 -16.85
CA VAL A 16 28.68 -30.72 -16.30
C VAL A 16 28.90 -31.19 -14.85
N MET A 17 28.37 -30.46 -13.86
CA MET A 17 28.35 -30.92 -12.47
C MET A 17 26.93 -31.34 -12.08
N ALA A 18 26.83 -32.60 -11.67
CA ALA A 18 25.61 -33.24 -11.24
C ALA A 18 25.12 -32.66 -9.91
N ILE A 19 23.81 -32.44 -9.84
CA ILE A 19 23.06 -31.93 -8.70
C ILE A 19 23.16 -32.92 -7.54
N GLN A 20 23.84 -32.54 -6.47
CA GLN A 20 23.56 -33.02 -5.12
C GLN A 20 23.72 -31.87 -4.12
N SER A 21 22.66 -31.65 -3.35
CA SER A 21 22.38 -30.52 -2.49
C SER A 21 23.00 -30.67 -1.10
N VAL A 22 23.57 -29.59 -0.58
CA VAL A 22 23.57 -29.33 0.86
C VAL A 22 23.59 -27.82 1.20
N GLY A 23 23.04 -27.40 2.34
CA GLY A 23 22.59 -26.02 2.58
C GLY A 23 23.61 -25.04 3.20
N PHE A 24 23.41 -23.74 2.93
CA PHE A 24 23.89 -22.65 3.79
C PHE A 24 22.96 -22.58 5.01
N ALA A 25 23.53 -22.66 6.21
CA ALA A 25 22.79 -22.38 7.44
C ALA A 25 22.41 -20.89 7.46
N ALA A 26 21.14 -20.62 7.77
CA ALA A 26 20.66 -19.28 8.07
C ALA A 26 21.53 -18.65 9.17
N LEU A 27 22.15 -17.50 8.85
CA LEU A 27 22.92 -16.72 9.81
C LEU A 27 21.99 -16.10 10.86
N LYS A 28 22.38 -16.23 12.13
CA LYS A 28 21.81 -15.54 13.30
C LYS A 28 22.12 -14.03 13.22
N ARG A 29 21.14 -13.23 13.70
CA ARG A 29 21.16 -11.80 14.08
C ARG A 29 22.50 -11.06 13.91
N ASP A 30 22.47 -10.03 13.09
CA ASP A 30 23.55 -9.08 12.79
C ASP A 30 24.23 -8.52 14.07
N PRO A 31 25.57 -8.35 14.11
CA PRO A 31 26.25 -7.63 15.18
C PRO A 31 26.06 -6.11 15.02
N ASP A 32 25.68 -5.43 16.10
CA ASP A 32 25.80 -3.96 16.17
C ASP A 32 27.28 -3.59 16.24
N PHE A 33 27.78 -2.92 15.21
CA PHE A 33 29.16 -2.43 15.16
C PHE A 33 29.17 -0.94 15.49
N PRO A 34 29.75 -0.51 16.63
CA PRO A 34 29.66 0.87 17.11
C PRO A 34 30.19 1.91 16.13
N ASP A 35 31.14 1.52 15.28
CA ASP A 35 31.73 2.38 14.27
C ASP A 35 30.94 2.44 12.95
N LEU A 36 29.79 1.75 12.88
CA LEU A 36 28.81 1.87 11.80
C LEU A 36 27.56 2.67 12.17
N ALA A 37 27.32 2.98 13.45
CA ALA A 37 26.06 3.53 13.95
C ALA A 37 25.51 4.69 13.09
N ASP A 38 26.35 5.69 12.81
CA ASP A 38 26.06 6.87 11.98
C ASP A 38 26.82 6.89 10.65
N HIS A 39 27.49 5.79 10.29
CA HIS A 39 28.36 5.78 9.11
C HIS A 39 27.53 5.57 7.83
N TRP A 40 27.79 6.38 6.79
CA TRP A 40 27.10 6.31 5.48
C TRP A 40 27.09 4.93 4.81
N SER A 41 27.94 4.01 5.27
CA SER A 41 28.12 2.69 4.69
C SER A 41 27.42 1.59 5.49
N LYS A 42 26.71 1.92 6.59
CA LYS A 42 26.03 0.99 7.50
C LYS A 42 25.24 -0.06 6.72
N SER A 43 24.28 0.35 5.90
CA SER A 43 23.43 -0.57 5.12
C SER A 43 24.23 -1.48 4.18
N ILE A 44 25.29 -0.96 3.55
CA ILE A 44 26.11 -1.69 2.57
C ILE A 44 27.03 -2.72 3.26
N VAL A 45 27.67 -2.30 4.35
CA VAL A 45 28.58 -3.14 5.15
C VAL A 45 27.78 -4.22 5.88
N MET A 46 26.62 -3.88 6.43
CA MET A 46 25.70 -4.86 7.05
C MET A 46 25.15 -5.85 6.03
N ARG A 47 24.81 -5.41 4.81
CA ARG A 47 24.40 -6.32 3.73
C ARG A 47 25.45 -7.38 3.40
N LEU A 48 26.74 -7.00 3.30
CA LEU A 48 27.83 -7.97 3.09
C LEU A 48 28.12 -8.83 4.32
N ASN A 49 27.82 -8.33 5.52
CA ASN A 49 27.94 -9.10 6.75
C ASN A 49 26.87 -10.19 6.84
N GLY A 50 25.62 -9.87 6.53
CA GLY A 50 24.53 -10.84 6.40
C GLY A 50 24.80 -11.90 5.33
N TYR A 51 25.56 -11.55 4.29
CA TYR A 51 26.05 -12.50 3.28
C TYR A 51 27.25 -13.35 3.71
N GLY A 52 27.82 -13.13 4.91
CA GLY A 52 29.02 -13.82 5.38
C GLY A 52 30.29 -13.47 4.60
N ILE A 53 30.26 -12.42 3.78
CA ILE A 53 31.36 -11.96 2.94
C ILE A 53 32.41 -11.24 3.79
N ILE A 54 31.96 -10.32 4.62
CA ILE A 54 32.79 -9.62 5.61
C ILE A 54 32.31 -9.91 7.02
N ASN A 55 33.24 -9.92 7.96
CA ASN A 55 32.97 -10.03 9.39
C ASN A 55 33.57 -8.83 10.10
N GLY A 56 33.09 -8.56 11.32
CA GLY A 56 33.72 -7.61 12.22
C GLY A 56 35.05 -8.12 12.75
N TYR A 57 35.80 -7.20 13.32
CA TYR A 57 37.04 -7.47 14.05
C TYR A 57 36.73 -7.92 15.49
N GLU A 58 37.72 -8.53 16.15
CA GLU A 58 37.58 -9.05 17.52
C GLU A 58 37.22 -7.98 18.56
N ASP A 59 37.45 -6.70 18.25
CA ASP A 59 37.09 -5.55 19.08
C ASP A 59 35.66 -5.05 18.85
N GLY A 60 34.84 -5.78 18.08
CA GLY A 60 33.44 -5.46 17.85
C GLY A 60 33.23 -4.32 16.85
N THR A 61 34.24 -3.99 16.04
CA THR A 61 34.16 -2.93 15.02
C THR A 61 34.13 -3.50 13.60
N MET A 62 33.58 -2.78 12.63
CA MET A 62 33.72 -3.11 11.20
C MET A 62 34.87 -2.39 10.53
N ARG A 63 35.35 -1.31 11.12
CA ARG A 63 36.38 -0.39 10.63
C ARG A 63 36.07 0.09 9.20
N PRO A 64 34.89 0.69 8.96
CA PRO A 64 34.48 1.11 7.61
C PRO A 64 35.44 2.13 6.97
N ASP A 65 36.07 2.98 7.78
CA ASP A 65 37.06 3.97 7.34
C ASP A 65 38.50 3.45 7.30
N ALA A 66 38.76 2.22 7.74
CA ALA A 66 40.11 1.64 7.67
C ALA A 66 40.43 1.18 6.24
N ASP A 67 41.68 1.37 5.84
CA ASP A 67 42.20 0.81 4.59
C ASP A 67 42.08 -0.71 4.60
N VAL A 68 41.50 -1.27 3.53
CA VAL A 68 41.39 -2.73 3.35
C VAL A 68 42.66 -3.29 2.70
N SER A 69 43.19 -4.38 3.23
CA SER A 69 44.34 -5.05 2.62
C SER A 69 43.97 -5.78 1.34
N VAL A 70 44.97 -6.08 0.49
CA VAL A 70 44.75 -6.91 -0.70
C VAL A 70 44.13 -8.27 -0.33
N ALA A 71 44.63 -8.92 0.73
CA ALA A 71 44.12 -10.21 1.20
C ALA A 71 42.64 -10.16 1.59
N GLU A 72 42.23 -9.11 2.31
CA GLU A 72 40.83 -8.91 2.68
C GLU A 72 39.95 -8.64 1.47
N TYR A 73 40.39 -7.79 0.54
CA TYR A 73 39.63 -7.49 -0.68
C TYR A 73 39.45 -8.72 -1.58
N LEU A 74 40.51 -9.52 -1.77
CA LEU A 74 40.41 -10.79 -2.50
C LEU A 74 39.44 -11.75 -1.82
N THR A 75 39.48 -11.83 -0.49
CA THR A 75 38.52 -12.65 0.28
C THR A 75 37.08 -12.20 0.02
N MET A 76 36.82 -10.88 0.02
CA MET A 76 35.51 -10.32 -0.30
C MET A 76 35.04 -10.70 -1.70
N MET A 77 35.90 -10.53 -2.72
CA MET A 77 35.58 -10.86 -4.11
C MET A 77 35.30 -12.36 -4.30
N ILE A 78 36.14 -13.23 -3.73
CA ILE A 78 35.99 -14.67 -3.86
C ILE A 78 34.68 -15.17 -3.22
N LYS A 79 34.33 -14.65 -2.05
CA LYS A 79 33.05 -14.96 -1.41
C LYS A 79 31.85 -14.37 -2.16
N ALA A 80 31.96 -13.15 -2.69
CA ALA A 80 30.92 -12.53 -3.51
C ALA A 80 30.65 -13.32 -4.81
N LEU A 81 31.67 -14.00 -5.33
CA LEU A 81 31.55 -14.94 -6.46
C LEU A 81 31.05 -16.34 -6.04
N GLY A 82 30.69 -16.54 -4.76
CA GLY A 82 30.10 -17.77 -4.23
C GLY A 82 31.10 -18.84 -3.79
N PHE A 83 32.39 -18.50 -3.60
CA PHE A 83 33.42 -19.45 -3.21
C PHE A 83 33.86 -19.29 -1.74
N THR A 84 33.90 -20.40 -1.01
CA THR A 84 34.45 -20.50 0.35
C THR A 84 35.51 -21.61 0.41
N PRO A 85 36.71 -21.38 -0.16
CA PRO A 85 37.75 -22.40 -0.25
C PRO A 85 38.20 -22.85 1.14
N GLU A 86 38.33 -24.17 1.32
CA GLU A 86 38.83 -24.77 2.56
C GLU A 86 40.29 -24.40 2.81
N SER A 87 40.72 -24.44 4.07
CA SER A 87 42.11 -24.20 4.43
C SER A 87 43.04 -25.17 3.69
N ASP A 88 44.05 -24.63 3.02
CA ASP A 88 45.10 -25.39 2.34
C ASP A 88 46.19 -25.90 3.32
N GLY A 89 46.03 -25.64 4.62
CA GLY A 89 47.01 -26.01 5.65
C GLY A 89 48.32 -25.21 5.60
N SER A 90 48.40 -24.14 4.79
CA SER A 90 49.61 -23.31 4.63
C SER A 90 49.92 -22.43 5.85
N GLY A 91 48.97 -22.28 6.77
CA GLY A 91 49.09 -21.44 7.97
C GLY A 91 48.80 -19.95 7.73
N TYR A 92 48.70 -19.49 6.48
CA TYR A 92 48.24 -18.13 6.16
C TYR A 92 46.76 -18.14 5.80
N TRP A 93 45.94 -17.40 6.56
CA TRP A 93 44.48 -17.48 6.51
C TRP A 93 43.88 -17.12 5.14
N ALA A 94 44.53 -16.22 4.39
CA ALA A 94 44.05 -15.76 3.09
C ALA A 94 44.57 -16.60 1.91
N GLN A 95 45.49 -17.55 2.15
CA GLN A 95 46.10 -18.32 1.07
C GLN A 95 45.09 -19.08 0.19
N PRO A 96 44.05 -19.73 0.73
CA PRO A 96 43.04 -20.39 -0.10
C PRO A 96 42.27 -19.43 -1.02
N TYR A 97 42.04 -18.19 -0.55
CA TYR A 97 41.37 -17.16 -1.33
C TYR A 97 42.29 -16.57 -2.41
N ILE A 98 43.59 -16.43 -2.11
CA ILE A 98 44.60 -16.00 -3.08
C ILE A 98 44.73 -17.05 -4.19
N ASP A 99 44.85 -18.32 -3.84
CA ASP A 99 44.93 -19.42 -4.80
C ASP A 99 43.67 -19.48 -5.66
N LYS A 100 42.49 -19.28 -5.07
CA LYS A 100 41.24 -19.21 -5.82
C LYS A 100 41.17 -17.99 -6.74
N ALA A 101 41.69 -16.84 -6.32
CA ALA A 101 41.77 -15.64 -7.16
C ALA A 101 42.71 -15.84 -8.35
N ILE A 102 43.82 -16.57 -8.18
CA ILE A 102 44.71 -16.98 -9.28
C ILE A 102 44.00 -17.99 -10.20
N GLU A 103 43.29 -18.97 -9.64
CA GLU A 103 42.52 -19.97 -10.40
C GLU A 103 41.44 -19.33 -11.27
N LEU A 104 40.71 -18.35 -10.73
CA LEU A 104 39.66 -17.61 -11.43
C LEU A 104 40.20 -16.52 -12.37
N GLY A 105 41.51 -16.26 -12.36
CA GLY A 105 42.14 -15.24 -13.18
C GLY A 105 41.87 -13.80 -12.73
N LEU A 106 41.49 -13.59 -11.46
CA LEU A 106 41.34 -12.24 -10.90
C LEU A 106 42.70 -11.53 -10.77
N ILE A 107 43.74 -12.28 -10.45
CA ILE A 107 45.14 -11.84 -10.32
C ILE A 107 46.10 -12.87 -10.94
N GLU A 108 47.30 -12.45 -11.33
CA GLU A 108 48.35 -13.36 -11.80
C GLU A 108 49.23 -13.88 -10.65
N ASN A 109 49.77 -15.09 -10.78
CA ASN A 109 50.68 -15.65 -9.78
C ASN A 109 51.97 -14.83 -9.68
N GLY A 110 52.26 -14.31 -8.49
CA GLY A 110 53.40 -13.42 -8.23
C GLY A 110 53.20 -11.97 -8.65
N GLU A 111 51.99 -11.57 -9.08
CA GLU A 111 51.64 -10.18 -9.39
C GLU A 111 51.77 -9.28 -8.16
N ILE A 112 51.32 -9.78 -7.01
CA ILE A 112 51.29 -9.04 -5.74
C ILE A 112 52.36 -9.61 -4.82
N SER A 113 53.31 -8.75 -4.43
CA SER A 113 54.44 -9.14 -3.57
C SER A 113 54.13 -9.09 -2.06
N ASP A 114 53.10 -8.34 -1.67
CA ASP A 114 52.66 -8.19 -0.28
C ASP A 114 51.12 -8.11 -0.22
N TYR A 115 50.48 -9.21 0.17
CA TYR A 115 49.02 -9.30 0.30
C TYR A 115 48.48 -8.63 1.57
N SER A 116 49.35 -8.27 2.52
CA SER A 116 48.97 -7.56 3.75
C SER A 116 48.94 -6.05 3.58
N ALA A 117 49.50 -5.53 2.48
CA ALA A 117 49.47 -4.11 2.18
C ALA A 117 48.04 -3.63 1.84
N PRO A 118 47.70 -2.36 2.16
CA PRO A 118 46.48 -1.71 1.68
C PRO A 118 46.33 -1.79 0.16
N ILE A 119 45.12 -2.08 -0.32
CA ILE A 119 44.83 -2.14 -1.75
C ILE A 119 44.57 -0.73 -2.30
N THR A 120 45.21 -0.42 -3.43
CA THR A 120 44.93 0.82 -4.18
C THR A 120 43.66 0.70 -4.99
N ARG A 121 43.00 1.83 -5.24
CA ARG A 121 41.78 1.89 -6.06
C ARG A 121 42.00 1.38 -7.49
N ASN A 122 43.20 1.60 -8.05
CA ASN A 122 43.66 1.01 -9.32
C ASN A 122 43.57 -0.53 -9.31
N LEU A 123 44.16 -1.16 -8.29
CA LEU A 123 44.21 -2.62 -8.20
C LEU A 123 42.83 -3.22 -7.90
N ALA A 124 42.02 -2.56 -7.06
CA ALA A 124 40.64 -2.98 -6.78
C ALA A 124 39.77 -2.98 -8.06
N ALA A 125 39.86 -1.91 -8.86
CA ALA A 125 39.15 -1.81 -10.14
C ALA A 125 39.58 -2.90 -11.14
N LYS A 126 40.87 -3.24 -11.20
CA LYS A 126 41.36 -4.35 -12.02
C LYS A 126 40.77 -5.69 -11.58
N ILE A 127 40.80 -5.98 -10.28
CA ILE A 127 40.31 -7.25 -9.71
C ILE A 127 38.81 -7.43 -9.94
N VAL A 128 37.98 -6.41 -9.66
CA VAL A 128 36.53 -6.52 -9.87
C VAL A 128 36.18 -6.67 -11.35
N VAL A 129 36.88 -6.00 -12.26
CA VAL A 129 36.63 -6.14 -13.70
C VAL A 129 37.06 -7.51 -14.22
N ASN A 130 38.14 -8.08 -13.70
CA ASN A 130 38.55 -9.44 -14.06
C ASN A 130 37.52 -10.51 -13.63
N SER A 131 36.62 -10.19 -12.70
CA SER A 131 35.52 -11.08 -12.31
C SER A 131 34.33 -11.05 -13.28
N LEU A 132 34.27 -10.06 -14.18
CA LEU A 132 33.14 -9.89 -15.09
C LEU A 132 33.22 -10.82 -16.29
N LYS A 133 32.06 -11.33 -16.69
CA LYS A 133 31.89 -12.05 -17.97
C LYS A 133 31.84 -11.11 -19.18
N ASP A 134 31.33 -9.90 -18.99
CA ASP A 134 31.21 -8.86 -20.01
C ASP A 134 32.03 -7.62 -19.64
N THR A 135 33.07 -7.37 -20.42
CA THR A 135 33.94 -6.19 -20.30
C THR A 135 33.78 -5.24 -21.49
N THR A 136 32.69 -5.35 -22.26
CA THR A 136 32.43 -4.43 -23.38
C THR A 136 32.10 -3.03 -22.87
N VAL A 137 32.62 -2.02 -23.55
CA VAL A 137 32.37 -0.60 -23.25
C VAL A 137 31.68 0.01 -24.45
N ALA A 138 30.49 0.58 -24.24
CA ALA A 138 29.66 1.11 -25.31
C ALA A 138 30.27 2.35 -25.99
N ASP A 139 30.81 3.27 -25.19
CA ASP A 139 31.52 4.46 -25.68
C ASP A 139 32.70 4.80 -24.76
N GLU A 140 33.88 4.31 -25.15
CA GLU A 140 35.11 4.52 -24.39
C GLU A 140 35.49 6.01 -24.26
N ASN A 141 35.18 6.85 -25.25
CA ASN A 141 35.52 8.28 -25.18
C ASN A 141 34.58 9.04 -24.24
N ALA A 142 33.28 8.70 -24.26
CA ALA A 142 32.32 9.26 -23.33
C ALA A 142 32.67 8.89 -21.88
N VAL A 143 33.07 7.65 -21.62
CA VAL A 143 33.48 7.21 -20.28
C VAL A 143 34.74 7.93 -19.82
N LYS A 144 35.77 8.03 -20.67
CA LYS A 144 37.01 8.78 -20.36
C LYS A 144 36.75 10.23 -19.99
N SER A 145 35.80 10.89 -20.66
CA SER A 145 35.47 12.29 -20.40
C SER A 145 34.88 12.53 -19.00
N LYS A 146 34.36 11.49 -18.34
CA LYS A 146 33.80 11.54 -16.98
C LYS A 146 34.87 11.34 -15.89
N ILE A 147 36.11 11.06 -16.26
CA ILE A 147 37.21 10.76 -15.33
C ILE A 147 38.26 11.87 -15.46
N TYR A 148 38.19 12.86 -14.57
CA TYR A 148 38.94 14.11 -14.75
C TYR A 148 40.46 13.95 -14.60
N ASP A 149 40.89 12.97 -13.80
CA ASP A 149 42.28 12.58 -13.62
C ASP A 149 42.69 11.38 -14.48
N TYR A 150 41.95 11.07 -15.56
CA TYR A 150 42.21 9.90 -16.42
C TYR A 150 43.65 9.85 -16.94
N ALA A 151 44.25 11.01 -17.21
CA ALA A 151 45.63 11.12 -17.68
C ALA A 151 46.66 10.67 -16.63
N GLU A 152 46.33 10.73 -15.35
CA GLU A 152 47.21 10.40 -14.21
C GLU A 152 47.16 8.92 -13.82
N ILE A 153 46.15 8.19 -14.30
CA ILE A 153 46.02 6.75 -14.13
C ILE A 153 47.17 6.04 -14.87
N PRO A 154 47.88 5.07 -14.25
CA PRO A 154 48.91 4.30 -14.96
C PRO A 154 48.31 3.53 -16.14
N GLU A 155 49.04 3.47 -17.26
CA GLU A 155 48.55 2.89 -18.53
C GLU A 155 48.03 1.45 -18.38
N GLU A 156 48.60 0.67 -17.46
CA GLU A 156 48.19 -0.71 -17.20
C GLU A 156 46.80 -0.85 -16.53
N TYR A 157 46.31 0.18 -15.84
CA TYR A 157 45.00 0.15 -15.16
C TYR A 157 43.88 0.80 -15.98
N LYS A 158 44.22 1.64 -16.97
CA LYS A 158 43.26 2.39 -17.79
C LYS A 158 42.15 1.53 -18.41
N PRO A 159 42.45 0.37 -19.04
CA PRO A 159 41.40 -0.46 -19.64
C PRO A 159 40.36 -0.96 -18.63
N TYR A 160 40.82 -1.35 -17.43
CA TYR A 160 39.94 -1.82 -16.36
C TYR A 160 39.08 -0.70 -15.80
N ILE A 161 39.66 0.49 -15.60
CA ILE A 161 38.92 1.61 -15.01
C ILE A 161 37.83 2.11 -15.94
N VAL A 162 38.07 2.14 -17.26
CA VAL A 162 37.01 2.46 -18.23
C VAL A 162 35.85 1.46 -18.12
N VAL A 163 36.14 0.15 -18.06
CA VAL A 163 35.09 -0.87 -17.89
C VAL A 163 34.37 -0.70 -16.56
N ALA A 164 35.09 -0.46 -15.47
CA ALA A 164 34.51 -0.32 -14.15
C ALA A 164 33.56 0.90 -14.05
N TYR A 165 33.87 2.01 -14.73
CA TYR A 165 32.98 3.18 -14.83
C TYR A 165 31.77 2.93 -15.74
N ASP A 166 31.98 2.30 -16.90
CA ASP A 166 30.89 1.96 -17.83
C ASP A 166 29.87 1.02 -17.17
N LYS A 167 30.37 0.00 -16.47
CA LYS A 167 29.56 -0.95 -15.72
C LYS A 167 29.12 -0.43 -14.36
N GLN A 168 29.41 0.83 -14.00
CA GLN A 168 29.02 1.47 -12.73
C GLN A 168 29.49 0.74 -11.46
N LEU A 169 30.57 -0.04 -11.54
CA LEU A 169 31.16 -0.73 -10.39
C LEU A 169 31.97 0.22 -9.51
N VAL A 170 32.53 1.27 -10.10
CA VAL A 170 33.24 2.36 -9.40
C VAL A 170 32.79 3.71 -9.95
N ASN A 171 32.82 4.74 -9.09
CA ASN A 171 32.52 6.12 -9.44
C ASN A 171 33.71 7.03 -9.10
N GLY A 172 33.70 8.27 -9.62
CA GLY A 172 34.61 9.34 -9.19
C GLY A 172 34.24 9.91 -7.82
N ASP A 173 35.16 10.66 -7.23
CA ASP A 173 34.90 11.49 -6.06
C ASP A 173 34.05 12.72 -6.42
N HIS A 174 33.80 13.60 -5.43
CA HIS A 174 33.02 14.84 -5.62
C HIS A 174 33.60 15.81 -6.66
N ASN A 175 34.84 15.59 -7.15
CA ASN A 175 35.48 16.37 -8.21
C ASN A 175 35.55 15.61 -9.55
N ASN A 176 34.85 14.47 -9.67
CA ASN A 176 34.92 13.53 -10.79
C ASN A 176 36.32 12.95 -11.04
N CYS A 177 37.20 12.95 -10.02
CA CYS A 177 38.49 12.28 -10.09
C CYS A 177 38.34 10.82 -9.61
N PHE A 178 39.04 9.89 -10.26
CA PHE A 178 39.11 8.50 -9.84
C PHE A 178 40.02 8.33 -8.61
N GLY A 179 41.16 9.01 -8.58
CA GLY A 179 42.13 8.96 -7.49
C GLY A 179 42.87 7.63 -7.41
N GLY A 180 43.26 7.03 -8.54
CA GLY A 180 43.68 5.62 -8.62
C GLY A 180 44.78 5.14 -7.66
N SER A 181 45.69 6.03 -7.25
CA SER A 181 46.84 5.69 -6.40
C SER A 181 46.52 5.66 -4.91
N ARG A 182 45.36 6.15 -4.46
CA ARG A 182 44.98 6.09 -3.05
C ARG A 182 44.48 4.69 -2.66
N ASN A 183 44.58 4.40 -1.36
CA ASN A 183 43.98 3.21 -0.79
C ASN A 183 42.46 3.36 -0.72
N ILE A 184 41.75 2.24 -0.79
CA ILE A 184 40.30 2.22 -0.55
C ILE A 184 40.00 1.76 0.87
N THR A 185 38.99 2.40 1.46
CA THR A 185 38.51 1.98 2.78
C THR A 185 37.67 0.72 2.66
N ARG A 186 37.43 0.05 3.80
CA ARG A 186 36.56 -1.12 3.85
C ARG A 186 35.12 -0.80 3.41
N ALA A 187 34.62 0.40 3.69
CA ALA A 187 33.33 0.88 3.18
C ALA A 187 33.31 0.98 1.65
N GLU A 188 34.34 1.55 1.05
CA GLU A 188 34.44 1.67 -0.41
C GLU A 188 34.61 0.30 -1.09
N ALA A 189 35.40 -0.60 -0.51
CA ALA A 189 35.48 -1.99 -0.95
C ALA A 189 34.12 -2.69 -0.88
N SER A 190 33.33 -2.40 0.16
CA SER A 190 31.99 -2.97 0.35
C SER A 190 31.02 -2.50 -0.73
N VAL A 191 31.05 -1.21 -1.09
CA VAL A 191 30.26 -0.67 -2.21
C VAL A 191 30.58 -1.39 -3.52
N ILE A 192 31.86 -1.57 -3.85
CA ILE A 192 32.28 -2.25 -5.08
C ILE A 192 31.79 -3.71 -5.09
N THR A 193 31.86 -4.37 -3.94
CA THR A 193 31.45 -5.77 -3.78
C THR A 193 29.93 -5.94 -3.91
N VAL A 194 29.13 -5.08 -3.27
CA VAL A 194 27.66 -5.11 -3.41
C VAL A 194 27.24 -4.85 -4.85
N ARG A 195 27.84 -3.86 -5.52
CA ARG A 195 27.55 -3.58 -6.94
C ARG A 195 27.87 -4.76 -7.87
N LEU A 196 28.90 -5.54 -7.55
CA LEU A 196 29.21 -6.77 -8.26
C LEU A 196 28.13 -7.83 -8.02
N ILE A 197 27.70 -8.03 -6.77
CA ILE A 197 26.64 -8.99 -6.40
C ILE A 197 25.32 -8.63 -7.09
N ASP A 198 24.92 -7.37 -7.03
CA ASP A 198 23.68 -6.87 -7.64
C ASP A 198 23.69 -7.09 -9.15
N LYS A 199 24.82 -6.81 -9.81
CA LYS A 199 24.98 -7.04 -11.26
C LYS A 199 25.05 -8.51 -11.65
N ASN A 200 25.33 -9.40 -10.69
CA ASN A 200 25.30 -10.84 -10.89
C ASN A 200 23.95 -11.47 -10.47
N GLY A 201 22.93 -10.67 -10.13
CA GLY A 201 21.61 -11.15 -9.73
C GLY A 201 21.58 -11.79 -8.33
N GLY A 202 22.44 -11.34 -7.41
CA GLY A 202 22.57 -11.90 -6.06
C GLY A 202 23.75 -12.87 -5.90
N ILE A 203 23.92 -13.43 -4.69
CA ILE A 203 25.00 -14.39 -4.41
C ILE A 203 24.63 -15.74 -5.02
N GLN A 204 25.41 -16.15 -6.01
CA GLN A 204 25.27 -17.45 -6.65
C GLN A 204 25.78 -18.55 -5.68
N GLN A 205 24.87 -19.24 -4.98
CA GLN A 205 25.24 -20.33 -4.06
C GLN A 205 25.68 -21.60 -4.80
N ASN A 206 26.71 -22.27 -4.26
CA ASN A 206 27.04 -23.67 -4.53
C ASN A 206 26.75 -24.51 -3.25
N PRO A 207 26.09 -25.68 -3.31
CA PRO A 207 25.48 -26.28 -2.11
C PRO A 207 26.37 -27.33 -1.38
N GLY A 208 26.59 -27.20 -0.05
CA GLY A 208 27.29 -28.17 0.83
C GLY A 208 27.45 -27.87 2.37
N THR A 209 26.50 -27.95 3.32
CA THR A 209 26.22 -29.05 4.31
C THR A 209 25.49 -28.57 5.59
N ILE A 210 24.28 -29.09 5.86
CA ILE A 210 23.53 -28.94 7.14
C ILE A 210 23.54 -30.29 7.87
N THR A 211 23.99 -30.28 9.13
CA THR A 211 23.64 -31.24 10.18
C THR A 211 23.59 -30.53 11.53
N ASP A 212 22.49 -30.66 12.27
CA ASP A 212 22.32 -30.40 13.71
C ASP A 212 21.99 -31.76 14.39
N PRO A 213 22.11 -32.02 15.71
CA PRO A 213 22.56 -31.18 16.84
C PRO A 213 23.62 -31.79 17.77
N GLY A 214 24.30 -30.93 18.54
CA GLY A 214 24.90 -31.35 19.81
C GLY A 214 26.07 -30.52 20.37
N THR A 215 25.82 -29.90 21.52
CA THR A 215 26.75 -29.45 22.59
C THR A 215 27.58 -28.16 22.42
N GLN A 216 27.19 -27.17 23.22
CA GLN A 216 27.93 -25.99 23.72
C GLN A 216 29.38 -26.32 24.18
N PRO A 217 30.36 -25.38 24.03
CA PRO A 217 30.49 -24.28 25.01
C PRO A 217 31.05 -22.91 24.51
N GLY A 218 30.40 -21.81 24.92
CA GLY A 218 31.02 -20.68 25.66
C GLY A 218 31.59 -19.43 24.96
N GLY A 219 30.88 -18.28 25.09
CA GLY A 219 31.40 -17.08 25.80
C GLY A 219 31.79 -15.78 25.05
N GLY A 220 30.87 -14.79 25.00
CA GLY A 220 31.10 -13.33 24.92
C GLY A 220 30.54 -12.63 23.65
N THR A 221 29.80 -11.51 23.66
CA THR A 221 28.94 -10.84 24.65
C THR A 221 27.74 -10.34 23.84
N MET A 222 26.52 -10.84 24.12
CA MET A 222 25.29 -10.39 23.47
C MET A 222 25.05 -8.93 23.82
N VAL A 223 24.72 -8.06 22.86
CA VAL A 223 23.94 -6.86 23.19
C VAL A 223 22.66 -7.38 23.82
N ALA A 224 22.43 -7.04 25.08
CA ALA A 224 21.32 -7.63 25.82
C ALA A 224 20.02 -7.25 25.10
N SER A 225 19.19 -8.23 24.75
CA SER A 225 17.77 -8.05 24.45
C SER A 225 16.99 -8.90 25.43
N ALA A 226 15.96 -8.35 26.04
CA ALA A 226 15.10 -9.12 26.93
C ALA A 226 14.00 -9.81 26.12
N ALA A 227 13.60 -11.00 26.56
CA ALA A 227 12.44 -11.71 26.00
C ALA A 227 11.41 -11.90 27.10
N LEU A 228 10.17 -11.52 26.82
CA LEU A 228 9.00 -11.79 27.65
C LEU A 228 8.05 -12.69 26.87
N TYR A 229 7.28 -13.51 27.59
CA TYR A 229 6.38 -14.49 26.99
C TYR A 229 4.97 -14.31 27.55
N VAL A 230 3.99 -14.34 26.65
CA VAL A 230 2.56 -14.28 26.96
C VAL A 230 1.91 -15.55 26.41
N ALA A 231 1.04 -16.19 27.18
CA ALA A 231 0.33 -17.40 26.76
C ALA A 231 -1.12 -17.39 27.28
N THR A 232 -2.05 -17.98 26.51
CA THR A 232 -3.47 -18.14 26.91
C THR A 232 -3.66 -18.93 28.21
N ASN A 233 -2.69 -19.76 28.58
CA ASN A 233 -2.64 -20.50 29.84
C ASN A 233 -1.61 -19.95 30.85
N GLY A 234 -1.12 -18.72 30.63
CA GLY A 234 -0.14 -18.06 31.48
C GLY A 234 -0.73 -17.53 32.80
N ASN A 235 0.09 -16.78 33.55
CA ASN A 235 -0.31 -16.15 34.80
C ASN A 235 0.44 -14.84 35.01
N ASP A 236 -0.27 -13.73 35.24
CA ASP A 236 0.33 -12.40 35.41
C ASP A 236 1.10 -12.20 36.73
N ASN A 237 1.06 -13.20 37.63
CA ASN A 237 1.92 -13.26 38.80
C ASN A 237 3.25 -14.00 38.55
N SER A 238 3.45 -14.53 37.34
CA SER A 238 4.70 -15.17 36.92
C SER A 238 5.79 -14.14 36.63
N ASP A 239 6.97 -14.60 36.18
CA ASP A 239 8.10 -13.74 35.82
C ASP A 239 8.16 -13.40 34.31
N GLY A 240 7.24 -13.94 33.51
CA GLY A 240 7.18 -13.67 32.07
C GLY A 240 8.23 -14.45 31.26
N SER A 241 8.90 -15.44 31.87
CA SER A 241 9.81 -16.33 31.17
C SER A 241 9.06 -17.35 30.30
N GLU A 242 9.74 -18.01 29.36
CA GLU A 242 9.11 -19.01 28.48
C GLU A 242 8.48 -20.17 29.28
N GLY A 243 9.07 -20.55 30.41
CA GLY A 243 8.55 -21.60 31.28
C GLY A 243 7.45 -21.14 32.26
N ALA A 244 7.28 -19.83 32.42
CA ALA A 244 6.27 -19.22 33.29
C ALA A 244 5.76 -17.91 32.65
N PRO A 245 5.04 -18.01 31.51
CA PRO A 245 4.61 -16.84 30.76
C PRO A 245 3.55 -16.03 31.52
N PHE A 246 3.45 -14.75 31.18
CA PHE A 246 2.32 -13.91 31.56
C PHE A 246 1.04 -14.39 30.90
N ALA A 247 -0.11 -14.06 31.49
CA ALA A 247 -1.41 -14.29 30.88
C ALA A 247 -1.78 -13.18 29.88
N THR A 248 -1.34 -11.95 30.14
CA THR A 248 -1.77 -10.77 29.37
C THR A 248 -0.60 -9.98 28.76
N ILE A 249 -0.88 -9.34 27.62
CA ILE A 249 0.03 -8.38 26.98
C ILE A 249 0.23 -7.15 27.87
N GLN A 250 -0.82 -6.71 28.57
CA GLN A 250 -0.75 -5.59 29.50
C GLN A 250 0.30 -5.83 30.60
N LYS A 251 0.39 -7.05 31.15
CA LYS A 251 1.43 -7.35 32.13
C LYS A 251 2.85 -7.28 31.55
N ALA A 252 3.05 -7.76 30.32
CA ALA A 252 4.34 -7.63 29.64
C ALA A 252 4.74 -6.16 29.43
N LYS A 253 3.79 -5.33 29.00
CA LYS A 253 3.94 -3.88 28.84
C LYS A 253 4.29 -3.18 30.16
N ASP A 254 3.59 -3.49 31.25
CA ASP A 254 3.89 -2.93 32.59
C ASP A 254 5.30 -3.31 33.05
N THR A 255 5.73 -4.54 32.78
CA THR A 255 7.10 -4.98 33.09
C THR A 255 8.15 -4.21 32.27
N ILE A 256 7.88 -3.89 31.00
CA ILE A 256 8.76 -3.05 30.19
C ILE A 256 8.84 -1.63 30.76
N ARG A 257 7.71 -1.05 31.19
CA ARG A 257 7.70 0.27 31.86
C ARG A 257 8.53 0.27 33.14
N GLU A 258 8.43 -0.78 33.95
CA GLU A 258 9.25 -0.95 35.15
C GLU A 258 10.75 -1.04 34.80
N MET A 259 11.12 -1.77 33.74
CA MET A 259 12.51 -1.83 33.24
C MET A 259 12.99 -0.44 32.80
N LYS A 260 12.19 0.29 32.03
CA LYS A 260 12.51 1.64 31.54
C LYS A 260 12.67 2.63 32.70
N ALA A 261 11.76 2.63 33.66
CA ALA A 261 11.83 3.47 34.86
C ALA A 261 13.07 3.16 35.73
N ALA A 262 13.56 1.92 35.71
CA ALA A 262 14.78 1.51 36.38
C ALA A 262 16.07 1.81 35.59
N GLY A 263 15.97 2.35 34.36
CA GLY A 263 17.12 2.53 33.46
C GLY A 263 17.74 1.21 33.00
N ALA A 264 16.93 0.15 32.95
CA ALA A 264 17.32 -1.23 32.66
C ALA A 264 16.78 -1.72 31.31
N LEU A 265 16.37 -0.81 30.41
CA LEU A 265 15.98 -1.19 29.07
C LEU A 265 17.23 -1.71 28.32
N PRO A 266 17.18 -2.94 27.77
CA PRO A 266 18.32 -3.52 27.06
C PRO A 266 18.62 -2.73 25.79
N GLU A 267 19.90 -2.54 25.48
CA GLU A 267 20.33 -1.85 24.25
C GLU A 267 19.70 -2.48 23.00
N GLY A 268 19.56 -3.81 22.92
CA GLY A 268 18.93 -4.50 21.79
C GLY A 268 17.41 -4.67 21.90
N GLY A 269 16.75 -3.89 22.76
CA GLY A 269 15.29 -3.84 22.90
C GLY A 269 14.68 -4.99 23.71
N VAL A 270 13.34 -5.03 23.71
CA VAL A 270 12.55 -6.10 24.34
C VAL A 270 11.63 -6.74 23.33
N THR A 271 11.68 -8.07 23.21
CA THR A 271 10.72 -8.83 22.40
C THR A 271 9.71 -9.54 23.31
N VAL A 272 8.43 -9.29 23.07
CA VAL A 272 7.30 -9.97 23.70
C VAL A 272 6.78 -11.02 22.72
N TYR A 273 7.02 -12.29 23.03
CA TYR A 273 6.52 -13.42 22.26
C TYR A 273 5.15 -13.88 22.79
N LEU A 274 4.15 -13.91 21.92
CA LEU A 274 2.86 -14.51 22.21
C LEU A 274 2.86 -15.96 21.76
N ARG A 275 2.49 -16.88 22.66
CA ARG A 275 2.34 -18.30 22.34
C ARG A 275 1.03 -18.56 21.58
N GLY A 276 0.99 -19.62 20.81
CA GLY A 276 -0.10 -19.96 19.91
C GLY A 276 -1.45 -20.07 20.62
N GLY A 277 -2.49 -19.58 19.94
CA GLY A 277 -3.86 -19.56 20.44
C GLY A 277 -4.59 -18.26 20.11
N THR A 278 -5.88 -18.24 20.45
CA THR A 278 -6.75 -17.07 20.31
C THR A 278 -6.81 -16.31 21.64
N TYR A 279 -6.51 -15.02 21.59
CA TYR A 279 -6.62 -14.06 22.67
C TYR A 279 -7.82 -13.16 22.38
N TYR A 280 -8.89 -13.34 23.15
CA TYR A 280 -10.07 -12.48 23.04
C TYR A 280 -9.81 -11.16 23.76
N ILE A 281 -9.97 -10.06 23.03
CA ILE A 281 -9.67 -8.68 23.45
C ILE A 281 -11.00 -7.97 23.70
N ASP A 282 -11.29 -7.68 24.97
CA ASP A 282 -12.48 -6.94 25.42
C ASP A 282 -12.23 -5.42 25.54
N GLU A 283 -10.98 -5.01 25.68
CA GLU A 283 -10.54 -3.61 25.68
C GLU A 283 -9.26 -3.42 24.85
N GLY A 284 -9.20 -2.34 24.07
CA GLY A 284 -8.06 -2.04 23.20
C GLY A 284 -6.79 -1.70 23.98
N MET A 285 -5.62 -1.98 23.41
CA MET A 285 -4.35 -1.72 24.09
C MET A 285 -3.76 -0.38 23.67
N THR A 286 -3.69 0.57 24.60
CA THR A 286 -3.09 1.88 24.35
C THR A 286 -1.62 1.92 24.75
N PHE A 287 -0.75 2.34 23.82
CA PHE A 287 0.68 2.54 23.99
C PHE A 287 0.97 4.05 23.96
N THR A 288 1.72 4.52 24.94
CA THR A 288 2.06 5.94 25.15
C THR A 288 3.58 6.12 25.12
N GLU A 289 4.07 7.35 25.33
CA GLU A 289 5.51 7.62 25.47
C GLU A 289 6.21 6.74 26.53
N GLU A 290 5.50 6.33 27.59
CA GLU A 290 6.02 5.41 28.61
C GLU A 290 6.36 4.02 28.04
N ASP A 291 5.70 3.63 26.95
CA ASP A 291 5.86 2.35 26.26
C ASP A 291 6.88 2.40 25.12
N SER A 292 7.31 3.60 24.72
CA SER A 292 8.23 3.77 23.60
C SER A 292 9.56 3.10 23.84
N GLY A 293 10.10 2.51 22.77
CA GLY A 293 11.50 2.14 22.67
C GLY A 293 12.37 3.34 22.29
N THR A 294 13.53 3.04 21.72
CA THR A 294 14.39 3.97 20.99
C THR A 294 14.85 3.31 19.70
N GLU A 295 15.53 4.05 18.82
CA GLU A 295 16.11 3.49 17.59
C GLU A 295 17.00 2.27 17.87
N ASP A 296 17.83 2.34 18.93
CA ASP A 296 18.66 1.21 19.35
C ASP A 296 17.84 0.14 20.09
N SER A 297 16.85 0.53 20.89
CA SER A 297 16.11 -0.34 21.83
C SER A 297 14.63 -0.46 21.51
N VAL A 298 14.31 -0.95 20.30
CA VAL A 298 12.94 -1.18 19.81
C VAL A 298 12.17 -2.17 20.68
N ILE A 299 10.88 -1.93 20.90
CA ILE A 299 9.98 -2.88 21.57
C ILE A 299 9.20 -3.66 20.51
N THR A 300 9.29 -4.99 20.52
CA THR A 300 8.63 -5.84 19.52
C THR A 300 7.58 -6.73 20.17
N TYR A 301 6.35 -6.70 19.67
CA TYR A 301 5.31 -7.68 19.97
C TYR A 301 5.15 -8.60 18.76
N THR A 302 5.35 -9.91 18.96
CA THR A 302 5.30 -10.86 17.85
C THR A 302 4.81 -12.24 18.27
N ALA A 303 4.27 -13.01 17.32
CA ALA A 303 3.97 -14.42 17.55
C ALA A 303 5.26 -15.21 17.80
N TYR A 304 5.18 -16.24 18.64
CA TYR A 304 6.28 -17.18 18.81
C TYR A 304 6.53 -17.93 17.47
N PRO A 305 7.79 -18.09 17.03
CA PRO A 305 8.08 -18.69 15.73
C PRO A 305 7.41 -20.05 15.51
N GLY A 306 6.66 -20.17 14.42
CA GLY A 306 5.93 -21.39 14.05
C GLY A 306 4.63 -21.64 14.82
N GLU A 307 4.16 -20.67 15.62
CA GLU A 307 2.89 -20.73 16.34
C GLU A 307 1.91 -19.68 15.78
N ALA A 308 0.67 -20.08 15.53
CA ALA A 308 -0.38 -19.17 15.08
C ALA A 308 -1.02 -18.45 16.27
N VAL A 309 -1.04 -17.12 16.21
CA VAL A 309 -1.63 -16.24 17.23
C VAL A 309 -2.74 -15.40 16.61
N THR A 310 -3.93 -15.48 17.20
CA THR A 310 -5.07 -14.62 16.84
C THR A 310 -5.38 -13.68 18.00
N LEU A 311 -5.44 -12.38 17.72
CA LEU A 311 -5.98 -11.35 18.60
C LEU A 311 -7.38 -11.03 18.11
N SER A 312 -8.40 -11.49 18.82
CA SER A 312 -9.79 -11.40 18.36
C SER A 312 -10.59 -10.38 19.16
N GLY A 313 -11.22 -9.42 18.49
CA GLY A 313 -12.20 -8.51 19.12
C GLY A 313 -13.64 -9.01 19.02
N GLN A 314 -13.82 -10.32 18.79
CA GLN A 314 -15.12 -10.98 18.72
C GLN A 314 -15.50 -11.59 20.07
N ALA A 315 -16.80 -11.67 20.35
CA ALA A 315 -17.32 -12.61 21.34
C ALA A 315 -17.59 -13.96 20.64
N PRO A 316 -16.99 -15.07 21.10
CA PRO A 316 -17.18 -16.37 20.48
C PRO A 316 -18.60 -16.91 20.75
N LEU A 317 -19.18 -17.56 19.74
CA LEU A 317 -20.44 -18.30 19.84
C LEU A 317 -20.20 -19.80 19.62
N GLU A 318 -20.99 -20.62 20.31
CA GLU A 318 -20.97 -22.07 20.10
C GLU A 318 -22.14 -22.48 19.21
N ALA A 319 -21.91 -23.35 18.22
CA ALA A 319 -22.98 -23.88 17.36
C ALA A 319 -24.13 -24.52 18.17
N SER A 320 -23.81 -25.10 19.33
CA SER A 320 -24.79 -25.70 20.25
C SER A 320 -25.75 -24.72 20.93
N TRP A 321 -25.50 -23.42 20.85
CA TRP A 321 -26.38 -22.37 21.38
C TRP A 321 -27.50 -22.01 20.42
N PHE A 322 -27.34 -22.35 19.14
CA PHE A 322 -28.34 -22.07 18.12
C PHE A 322 -29.47 -23.10 18.19
N GLU A 323 -30.70 -22.62 18.16
CA GLU A 323 -31.91 -23.42 18.07
C GLU A 323 -32.76 -23.00 16.87
N PRO A 324 -33.74 -23.81 16.41
CA PRO A 324 -34.60 -23.40 15.29
C PRO A 324 -35.32 -22.08 15.61
N ALA A 325 -35.39 -21.17 14.63
CA ALA A 325 -36.09 -19.89 14.78
C ALA A 325 -37.54 -20.08 15.27
N ASP A 326 -38.04 -19.13 16.05
CA ASP A 326 -39.40 -19.16 16.57
C ASP A 326 -40.47 -18.96 15.48
N ASP A 327 -41.73 -19.24 15.84
CA ASP A 327 -42.86 -19.14 14.91
C ASP A 327 -43.11 -17.68 14.46
N GLU A 328 -42.78 -16.67 15.28
CA GLU A 328 -42.99 -15.26 14.95
C GLU A 328 -42.01 -14.82 13.84
N ALA A 329 -40.73 -15.14 13.98
CA ALA A 329 -39.72 -14.89 12.97
C ALA A 329 -40.03 -15.65 11.67
N LYS A 330 -40.45 -16.92 11.76
CA LYS A 330 -40.83 -17.74 10.59
C LYS A 330 -42.03 -17.18 9.82
N ASP A 331 -43.00 -16.60 10.53
CA ASP A 331 -44.17 -15.96 9.91
C ASP A 331 -43.80 -14.63 9.20
N ILE A 332 -42.72 -13.96 9.62
CA ILE A 332 -42.19 -12.73 9.02
C ILE A 332 -41.39 -13.03 7.74
N ILE A 333 -40.56 -14.08 7.75
CA ILE A 333 -39.70 -14.45 6.62
C ILE A 333 -40.54 -14.78 5.37
N ILE A 334 -40.21 -14.16 4.22
CA ILE A 334 -40.99 -14.32 2.99
C ILE A 334 -40.76 -15.70 2.37
N ASP A 335 -39.51 -16.18 2.29
CA ASP A 335 -39.22 -17.53 1.79
C ASP A 335 -39.39 -18.57 2.89
N GLN A 336 -40.53 -19.24 2.87
CA GLN A 336 -40.88 -20.25 3.86
C GLN A 336 -39.96 -21.50 3.84
N LYS A 337 -39.25 -21.76 2.74
CA LYS A 337 -38.25 -22.85 2.73
C LYS A 337 -36.96 -22.43 3.42
N ALA A 338 -36.61 -21.15 3.37
CA ALA A 338 -35.50 -20.60 4.12
C ALA A 338 -35.88 -20.50 5.60
N ALA A 339 -37.10 -20.04 5.92
CA ALA A 339 -37.62 -19.94 7.29
C ALA A 339 -37.47 -21.25 8.09
N ASP A 340 -37.70 -22.41 7.45
CA ASP A 340 -37.52 -23.74 8.07
C ASP A 340 -36.06 -24.08 8.42
N LYS A 341 -35.08 -23.35 7.85
CA LYS A 341 -33.64 -23.55 8.02
C LYS A 341 -32.98 -22.47 8.88
N VAL A 342 -33.68 -21.39 9.20
CA VAL A 342 -33.13 -20.32 10.04
C VAL A 342 -33.01 -20.80 11.49
N LEU A 343 -31.86 -20.56 12.07
CA LEU A 343 -31.58 -20.75 13.49
C LEU A 343 -31.57 -19.40 14.21
N MET A 344 -31.77 -19.43 15.52
CA MET A 344 -31.70 -18.27 16.40
C MET A 344 -30.85 -18.55 17.64
N VAL A 345 -30.29 -17.49 18.22
CA VAL A 345 -29.62 -17.50 19.52
C VAL A 345 -29.90 -16.19 20.26
N ASP A 346 -30.24 -16.28 21.55
CA ASP A 346 -30.35 -15.11 22.43
C ASP A 346 -28.94 -14.72 22.91
N LEU A 347 -28.42 -13.63 22.37
CA LEU A 347 -27.07 -13.15 22.68
C LEU A 347 -26.92 -12.75 24.16
N ALA A 348 -27.99 -12.21 24.77
CA ALA A 348 -27.96 -11.75 26.15
C ALA A 348 -27.80 -12.89 27.16
N GLU A 349 -28.35 -14.07 26.86
CA GLU A 349 -28.14 -15.29 27.66
C GLU A 349 -26.66 -15.71 27.71
N HIS A 350 -25.88 -15.29 26.73
CA HIS A 350 -24.44 -15.58 26.60
C HIS A 350 -23.54 -14.38 26.93
N GLY A 351 -24.09 -13.34 27.56
CA GLY A 351 -23.33 -12.19 28.06
C GLY A 351 -23.02 -11.12 27.02
N ILE A 352 -23.51 -11.27 25.79
CA ILE A 352 -23.41 -10.26 24.73
C ILE A 352 -24.65 -9.37 24.83
N THR A 353 -24.46 -8.13 25.24
CA THR A 353 -25.59 -7.19 25.47
C THR A 353 -25.49 -5.90 24.66
N ASP A 354 -24.41 -5.77 23.89
CA ASP A 354 -24.19 -4.66 22.98
C ASP A 354 -24.21 -5.19 21.54
N TYR A 355 -25.27 -4.83 20.81
CA TYR A 355 -25.52 -5.28 19.43
C TYR A 355 -25.07 -4.24 18.39
N GLY A 356 -24.43 -3.16 18.86
CA GLY A 356 -24.18 -1.94 18.10
C GLY A 356 -25.47 -1.28 17.63
N GLU A 357 -25.32 -0.25 16.80
CA GLU A 357 -26.46 0.47 16.21
C GLU A 357 -26.33 0.47 14.70
N MET A 358 -27.44 0.22 14.00
CA MET A 358 -27.50 0.54 12.58
C MET A 358 -27.51 2.05 12.42
N ASN A 359 -26.77 2.53 11.43
CA ASN A 359 -26.57 3.96 11.25
C ASN A 359 -26.61 4.36 9.79
N THR A 360 -26.96 5.62 9.59
CA THR A 360 -26.81 6.28 8.28
C THR A 360 -25.32 6.35 7.94
N ARG A 361 -24.94 5.98 6.71
CA ARG A 361 -23.53 5.98 6.22
C ARG A 361 -23.45 6.56 4.81
N GLY A 362 -22.30 7.13 4.46
CA GLY A 362 -22.01 7.64 3.11
C GLY A 362 -21.52 9.09 3.07
N TYR A 363 -21.64 9.72 1.90
CA TYR A 363 -20.95 10.96 1.52
C TYR A 363 -21.11 12.14 2.50
N HIS A 364 -19.96 12.69 2.96
CA HIS A 364 -19.63 13.88 3.78
C HIS A 364 -20.51 14.30 4.98
N TYR A 365 -21.83 14.11 4.95
CA TYR A 365 -22.75 14.78 5.87
C TYR A 365 -23.62 13.85 6.70
N PHE A 366 -23.53 12.54 6.46
CA PHE A 366 -24.56 11.59 6.93
C PHE A 366 -24.02 10.40 7.72
N ASN A 367 -22.72 10.33 7.99
CA ASN A 367 -22.18 9.23 8.79
C ASN A 367 -22.54 9.43 10.26
N LYS A 368 -23.40 8.56 10.79
CA LYS A 368 -23.81 8.55 12.20
C LYS A 368 -23.17 7.36 12.90
N GLY A 369 -22.71 7.56 14.13
CA GLY A 369 -22.16 6.48 14.95
C GLY A 369 -20.70 6.18 14.60
N LEU A 370 -19.88 6.01 15.64
CA LEU A 370 -18.43 5.83 15.52
C LEU A 370 -18.03 4.45 15.00
N TYR A 371 -18.81 3.45 15.37
CA TYR A 371 -18.45 2.05 15.24
C TYR A 371 -19.41 1.35 14.29
N ALA A 372 -18.95 0.27 13.66
CA ALA A 372 -19.84 -0.64 12.96
C ALA A 372 -20.90 -1.24 13.91
N PRO A 373 -22.08 -1.62 13.39
CA PRO A 373 -22.97 -2.51 14.14
C PRO A 373 -22.25 -3.83 14.49
N ALA A 374 -22.79 -4.61 15.42
CA ALA A 374 -22.28 -5.96 15.63
C ALA A 374 -22.49 -6.83 14.38
N GLU A 375 -21.46 -7.57 13.99
CA GLU A 375 -21.43 -8.38 12.78
C GLU A 375 -21.17 -9.84 13.11
N LEU A 376 -21.86 -10.75 12.41
CA LEU A 376 -21.63 -12.18 12.52
C LEU A 376 -20.45 -12.57 11.62
N VAL A 377 -19.46 -13.24 12.19
CA VAL A 377 -18.30 -13.80 11.50
C VAL A 377 -18.36 -15.32 11.62
N VAL A 378 -18.21 -16.03 10.52
CA VAL A 378 -18.14 -17.49 10.49
C VAL A 378 -16.93 -17.92 9.66
N ASN A 379 -16.05 -18.72 10.24
CA ASN A 379 -14.79 -19.19 9.64
C ASN A 379 -13.94 -18.05 9.04
N GLY A 380 -13.84 -16.93 9.77
CA GLY A 380 -13.08 -15.76 9.36
C GLY A 380 -13.71 -14.91 8.25
N GLU A 381 -14.98 -15.13 7.90
CA GLU A 381 -15.72 -14.36 6.91
C GLU A 381 -16.97 -13.68 7.50
N ASN A 382 -17.09 -12.37 7.27
CA ASN A 382 -18.32 -11.63 7.58
C ASN A 382 -19.50 -12.24 6.84
N GLN A 383 -20.55 -12.56 7.59
CA GLN A 383 -21.83 -12.99 7.04
C GLN A 383 -22.59 -11.78 6.48
N THR A 384 -23.59 -12.03 5.63
CA THR A 384 -24.33 -10.96 4.95
C THR A 384 -25.55 -10.56 5.77
N LEU A 385 -25.71 -9.26 6.08
CA LEU A 385 -26.99 -8.79 6.61
C LEU A 385 -28.09 -9.13 5.60
N ALA A 386 -29.17 -9.73 6.08
CA ALA A 386 -30.32 -10.13 5.28
C ALA A 386 -30.76 -8.98 4.37
N ARG A 387 -30.73 -9.23 3.05
CA ARG A 387 -30.87 -8.17 2.05
C ARG A 387 -31.67 -8.60 0.85
N TYR A 388 -32.30 -7.62 0.19
CA TYR A 388 -32.97 -7.85 -1.08
C TYR A 388 -32.66 -6.77 -2.13
N PRO A 389 -32.35 -7.17 -3.37
CA PRO A 389 -32.04 -8.54 -3.78
C PRO A 389 -30.72 -9.01 -3.18
N ASN A 390 -30.56 -10.32 -3.05
CA ASN A 390 -29.34 -10.96 -2.51
C ASN A 390 -28.10 -10.51 -3.29
N GLU A 391 -28.25 -10.38 -4.61
CA GLU A 391 -27.26 -9.79 -5.50
C GLU A 391 -27.90 -8.70 -6.38
N GLY A 392 -27.13 -7.67 -6.70
CA GLY A 392 -27.59 -6.56 -7.53
C GLY A 392 -28.43 -5.54 -6.76
N THR A 393 -29.29 -4.80 -7.48
CA THR A 393 -30.01 -3.64 -6.96
C THR A 393 -31.35 -3.44 -7.68
N ILE A 394 -32.24 -2.66 -7.06
CA ILE A 394 -33.53 -2.19 -7.58
C ILE A 394 -33.34 -0.78 -8.16
N SER A 395 -33.84 -0.56 -9.38
CA SER A 395 -33.77 0.74 -10.04
C SER A 395 -34.73 1.77 -9.43
N VAL A 396 -34.23 3.00 -9.29
CA VAL A 396 -34.98 4.21 -8.93
C VAL A 396 -34.92 5.19 -10.11
N PRO A 397 -35.91 5.14 -11.02
CA PRO A 397 -35.98 6.09 -12.12
C PRO A 397 -36.02 7.52 -11.60
N THR A 398 -35.33 8.46 -12.28
CA THR A 398 -35.26 9.86 -11.85
C THR A 398 -36.66 10.48 -11.70
N GLU A 399 -37.61 10.11 -12.55
CA GLU A 399 -39.00 10.57 -12.50
C GLU A 399 -39.81 10.03 -11.30
N ASN A 400 -39.31 9.00 -10.62
CA ASN A 400 -39.94 8.42 -9.44
C ASN A 400 -39.47 9.08 -8.15
N VAL A 401 -38.41 9.89 -8.19
CA VAL A 401 -37.90 10.60 -7.02
C VAL A 401 -38.88 11.69 -6.58
N ASP A 402 -39.21 11.71 -5.29
CA ASP A 402 -40.06 12.71 -4.66
C ASP A 402 -39.28 13.37 -3.50
N ALA A 403 -38.47 14.37 -3.86
CA ALA A 403 -37.64 15.09 -2.89
C ALA A 403 -38.47 15.86 -1.84
N GLU A 404 -39.71 16.26 -2.16
CA GLU A 404 -40.60 16.92 -1.20
C GLU A 404 -41.11 15.93 -0.14
N ALA A 405 -41.50 14.73 -0.57
CA ALA A 405 -41.85 13.63 0.32
C ALA A 405 -40.64 13.03 1.04
N PHE A 406 -39.42 13.35 0.58
CA PHE A 406 -38.16 12.80 1.06
C PHE A 406 -38.10 11.28 0.85
N GLY A 407 -38.43 10.87 -0.38
CA GLY A 407 -38.56 9.48 -0.77
C GLY A 407 -38.63 9.28 -2.28
N PHE A 408 -39.04 8.09 -2.71
CA PHE A 408 -39.23 7.76 -4.12
C PHE A 408 -40.29 6.68 -4.31
N LYS A 409 -40.88 6.64 -5.51
CA LYS A 409 -41.79 5.57 -5.90
C LYS A 409 -41.01 4.33 -6.30
N TYR A 410 -41.15 3.25 -5.53
CA TYR A 410 -40.46 2.00 -5.83
C TYR A 410 -41.10 1.28 -7.02
N THR A 411 -40.26 0.57 -7.77
CA THR A 411 -40.63 -0.16 -8.99
C THR A 411 -40.91 -1.63 -8.72
N ASP A 412 -40.25 -2.20 -7.70
CA ASP A 412 -40.40 -3.60 -7.30
C ASP A 412 -41.48 -3.76 -6.22
N GLU A 413 -42.46 -4.63 -6.47
CA GLU A 413 -43.55 -4.91 -5.53
C GLU A 413 -43.08 -5.60 -4.24
N ARG A 414 -41.90 -6.26 -4.25
CA ARG A 414 -41.34 -6.92 -3.05
C ARG A 414 -41.10 -5.91 -1.93
N VAL A 415 -40.80 -4.65 -2.26
CA VAL A 415 -40.67 -3.54 -1.29
C VAL A 415 -41.91 -3.37 -0.40
N SER A 416 -43.12 -3.69 -0.91
CA SER A 416 -44.35 -3.64 -0.09
C SER A 416 -44.34 -4.59 1.11
N LYS A 417 -43.47 -5.60 1.10
CA LYS A 417 -43.36 -6.60 2.18
C LYS A 417 -42.64 -6.06 3.41
N TRP A 418 -41.80 -5.03 3.25
CA TRP A 418 -41.00 -4.46 4.34
C TRP A 418 -41.73 -3.35 5.11
N LYS A 419 -43.02 -3.16 4.87
CA LYS A 419 -43.79 -2.03 5.45
C LYS A 419 -43.81 -2.03 6.98
N ASP A 420 -43.64 -3.20 7.59
CA ASP A 420 -43.65 -3.43 9.03
C ASP A 420 -42.23 -3.79 9.54
N ALA A 421 -41.20 -3.68 8.70
CA ALA A 421 -39.84 -4.08 9.03
C ALA A 421 -39.27 -3.25 10.18
N LYS A 422 -38.66 -3.94 11.15
CA LYS A 422 -37.95 -3.30 12.26
C LYS A 422 -36.55 -2.89 11.80
N GLU A 423 -36.20 -1.62 11.96
CA GLU A 423 -34.85 -1.11 11.67
C GLU A 423 -34.38 -1.42 10.21
N GLY A 424 -35.29 -1.37 9.24
CA GLY A 424 -34.95 -1.59 7.83
C GLY A 424 -34.17 -0.42 7.19
N TYR A 425 -33.18 -0.73 6.36
CA TYR A 425 -32.36 0.26 5.65
C TYR A 425 -32.40 0.03 4.13
N ILE A 426 -32.12 1.10 3.39
CA ILE A 426 -31.79 1.03 1.97
C ILE A 426 -30.35 1.51 1.76
N THR A 427 -29.60 0.81 0.90
CA THR A 427 -28.23 1.17 0.56
C THR A 427 -28.10 1.32 -0.95
N GLY A 428 -27.50 2.41 -1.39
CA GLY A 428 -27.17 2.62 -2.80
C GLY A 428 -27.07 4.08 -3.21
N THR A 429 -27.20 4.28 -4.51
CA THR A 429 -27.05 5.57 -5.18
C THR A 429 -28.42 6.12 -5.53
N ILE A 430 -29.12 6.66 -4.53
CA ILE A 430 -30.50 7.18 -4.71
C ILE A 430 -30.49 8.64 -5.17
N SER A 431 -29.39 9.35 -4.91
CA SER A 431 -29.21 10.78 -5.17
C SER A 431 -28.19 11.02 -6.30
N ILE A 432 -26.94 11.38 -5.98
CA ILE A 432 -25.89 11.66 -6.96
C ILE A 432 -25.04 10.42 -7.19
N ASN A 433 -24.59 10.19 -8.43
CA ASN A 433 -24.04 8.91 -8.86
C ASN A 433 -22.63 8.53 -8.37
N TYR A 434 -21.92 9.51 -7.81
CA TYR A 434 -20.66 9.32 -7.11
C TYR A 434 -20.84 9.04 -5.61
N GLU A 435 -22.08 9.02 -5.13
CA GLU A 435 -22.41 8.65 -3.75
C GLU A 435 -22.92 7.21 -3.69
N ASN A 436 -22.71 6.55 -2.55
CA ASN A 436 -23.36 5.31 -2.19
C ASN A 436 -23.65 5.37 -0.69
N ASN A 437 -24.93 5.57 -0.36
CA ASN A 437 -25.37 5.95 0.97
C ASN A 437 -26.34 4.90 1.53
N THR A 438 -26.28 4.72 2.84
CA THR A 438 -27.16 3.84 3.62
C THR A 438 -28.14 4.71 4.40
N TYR A 439 -29.45 4.58 4.16
CA TYR A 439 -30.49 5.38 4.78
C TYR A 439 -31.53 4.54 5.51
N PRO A 440 -31.97 4.95 6.71
CA PRO A 440 -33.06 4.29 7.43
C PRO A 440 -34.41 4.54 6.73
N ILE A 441 -35.20 3.47 6.59
CA ILE A 441 -36.57 3.54 6.09
C ILE A 441 -37.45 4.23 7.14
N ASP A 442 -38.29 5.18 6.72
CA ASP A 442 -39.30 5.84 7.57
C ASP A 442 -40.68 5.22 7.37
N THR A 443 -41.19 5.23 6.13
CA THR A 443 -42.49 4.63 5.82
C THR A 443 -42.50 3.98 4.43
N ILE A 444 -43.33 2.95 4.27
CA ILE A 444 -43.67 2.34 2.97
C ILE A 444 -45.19 2.40 2.79
N ASP A 445 -45.66 3.36 2.00
CA ASP A 445 -47.06 3.44 1.57
C ASP A 445 -47.29 2.50 0.39
N THR A 446 -47.83 1.32 0.69
CA THR A 446 -48.15 0.28 -0.31
C THR A 446 -49.24 0.69 -1.31
N ALA A 447 -50.10 1.65 -0.98
CA ALA A 447 -51.14 2.12 -1.90
C ALA A 447 -50.57 3.11 -2.93
N GLN A 448 -49.62 3.95 -2.51
CA GLN A 448 -48.95 4.93 -3.37
C GLN A 448 -47.65 4.40 -4.00
N LYS A 449 -47.18 3.24 -3.53
CA LYS A 449 -45.85 2.69 -3.81
C LYS A 449 -44.72 3.65 -3.47
N LEU A 450 -44.85 4.37 -2.37
CA LEU A 450 -43.89 5.37 -1.94
C LEU A 450 -43.08 4.83 -0.75
N LEU A 451 -41.76 4.83 -0.88
CA LEU A 451 -40.83 4.63 0.23
C LEU A 451 -40.25 5.98 0.62
N THR A 452 -40.30 6.33 1.90
CA THR A 452 -39.65 7.53 2.47
C THR A 452 -38.51 7.13 3.40
N ILE A 453 -37.48 7.98 3.48
CA ILE A 453 -36.37 7.79 4.43
C ILE A 453 -36.52 8.73 5.63
N LYS A 454 -35.96 8.35 6.78
CA LYS A 454 -36.08 9.15 8.02
C LYS A 454 -35.16 10.36 8.02
N GLU A 455 -33.99 10.21 7.42
CA GLU A 455 -32.90 11.19 7.36
C GLU A 455 -31.94 10.84 6.22
N GLY A 456 -31.18 11.83 5.75
CA GLY A 456 -30.26 11.66 4.62
C GLY A 456 -30.43 12.70 3.51
N ARG A 457 -30.29 12.25 2.26
CA ARG A 457 -30.45 13.09 1.07
C ARG A 457 -31.21 12.35 -0.03
N ILE A 458 -32.25 13.00 -0.54
CA ILE A 458 -32.98 12.56 -1.74
C ILE A 458 -32.90 13.71 -2.76
N ASN A 459 -32.38 13.41 -3.95
CA ASN A 459 -32.30 14.35 -5.05
C ASN A 459 -32.31 13.62 -6.40
N THR A 460 -32.58 14.34 -7.47
CA THR A 460 -32.44 13.83 -8.84
C THR A 460 -31.07 14.13 -9.42
N TYR A 461 -30.56 13.24 -10.26
CA TYR A 461 -29.35 13.45 -11.06
C TYR A 461 -29.57 13.08 -12.53
N TYR A 462 -28.56 13.19 -13.40
CA TYR A 462 -28.73 12.88 -14.83
C TYR A 462 -28.78 11.36 -15.12
N THR A 463 -28.52 10.53 -14.11
CA THR A 463 -28.67 9.07 -14.14
C THR A 463 -29.81 8.63 -13.22
N ASN A 464 -30.37 7.46 -13.50
CA ASN A 464 -31.27 6.77 -12.59
C ASN A 464 -30.48 6.33 -11.34
N GLY A 465 -31.17 6.33 -10.20
CA GLY A 465 -30.62 5.79 -8.98
C GLY A 465 -30.84 4.29 -8.85
N TRP A 466 -30.28 3.69 -7.82
CA TRP A 466 -30.48 2.29 -7.47
C TRP A 466 -30.27 2.05 -5.98
N PHE A 467 -30.86 0.99 -5.45
CA PHE A 467 -30.70 0.60 -4.05
C PHE A 467 -30.92 -0.90 -3.84
N PHE A 468 -30.50 -1.42 -2.70
CA PHE A 468 -30.99 -2.68 -2.14
C PHE A 468 -31.49 -2.43 -0.71
N GLY A 469 -32.46 -3.23 -0.25
CA GLY A 469 -32.89 -3.25 1.14
C GLY A 469 -31.95 -4.13 1.97
N GLN A 470 -31.66 -3.77 3.21
CA GLN A 470 -30.82 -4.56 4.12
C GLN A 470 -31.29 -4.44 5.58
N ASN A 471 -30.81 -5.35 6.43
CA ASN A 471 -31.24 -5.50 7.82
C ASN A 471 -32.74 -5.81 7.90
N LEU A 472 -33.20 -6.75 7.06
CA LEU A 472 -34.60 -7.14 6.90
C LEU A 472 -34.77 -8.62 7.26
N LEU A 473 -35.37 -8.92 8.41
CA LEU A 473 -35.70 -10.32 8.78
C LEU A 473 -36.59 -10.97 7.71
N GLU A 474 -37.47 -10.20 7.09
CA GLU A 474 -38.34 -10.62 5.98
C GLU A 474 -37.58 -11.28 4.82
N GLU A 475 -36.32 -10.88 4.61
CA GLU A 475 -35.51 -11.21 3.44
C GLU A 475 -34.38 -12.20 3.74
N ILE A 476 -34.36 -12.87 4.91
CA ILE A 476 -33.47 -14.04 5.10
C ILE A 476 -33.96 -15.15 4.17
N ASP A 477 -33.25 -15.37 3.05
CA ASP A 477 -33.63 -16.36 2.07
C ASP A 477 -32.48 -17.18 1.47
N MET A 478 -31.21 -16.88 1.83
CA MET A 478 -30.06 -17.69 1.45
C MET A 478 -29.08 -17.99 2.59
N GLU A 479 -28.33 -19.08 2.41
CA GLU A 479 -27.22 -19.46 3.30
C GLU A 479 -26.21 -18.31 3.46
N GLY A 480 -25.79 -18.04 4.68
CA GLY A 480 -24.86 -16.97 5.02
C GLY A 480 -25.54 -15.63 5.36
N GLU A 481 -26.87 -15.55 5.32
CA GLU A 481 -27.60 -14.35 5.76
C GLU A 481 -27.93 -14.36 7.25
N TYR A 482 -27.87 -13.17 7.86
CA TYR A 482 -28.22 -12.99 9.27
C TYR A 482 -28.98 -11.70 9.54
N TYR A 483 -29.67 -11.65 10.67
CA TYR A 483 -30.37 -10.48 11.22
C TYR A 483 -30.21 -10.47 12.74
N ILE A 484 -29.99 -9.31 13.35
CA ILE A 484 -30.01 -9.15 14.80
C ILE A 484 -31.18 -8.26 15.16
N ASP A 485 -32.16 -8.78 15.91
CA ASP A 485 -33.20 -7.95 16.53
C ASP A 485 -32.55 -7.23 17.72
N ARG A 486 -32.15 -5.97 17.52
CA ARG A 486 -31.43 -5.17 18.53
C ARG A 486 -32.30 -4.75 19.72
N GLU A 487 -33.63 -4.85 19.62
CA GLU A 487 -34.52 -4.59 20.76
C GLU A 487 -34.53 -5.77 21.75
N THR A 488 -34.41 -6.99 21.23
CA THR A 488 -34.49 -8.23 22.03
C THR A 488 -33.15 -8.90 22.27
N GLY A 489 -32.16 -8.69 21.39
CA GLY A 489 -30.85 -9.35 21.42
C GLY A 489 -30.79 -10.69 20.72
N VAL A 490 -31.79 -11.04 19.90
CA VAL A 490 -31.82 -12.32 19.19
C VAL A 490 -31.11 -12.20 17.85
N LEU A 491 -30.10 -13.03 17.63
CA LEU A 491 -29.45 -13.24 16.33
C LEU A 491 -30.19 -14.36 15.59
N TYR A 492 -30.63 -14.09 14.36
CA TYR A 492 -31.17 -15.07 13.42
C TYR A 492 -30.15 -15.28 12.30
N TYR A 493 -29.90 -16.53 11.94
CA TYR A 493 -28.90 -16.91 10.94
C TYR A 493 -29.43 -18.06 10.07
N TYR A 494 -29.21 -17.98 8.75
CA TYR A 494 -29.38 -19.11 7.84
C TYR A 494 -28.01 -19.78 7.62
N PRO A 495 -27.70 -20.85 8.38
CA PRO A 495 -26.41 -21.53 8.29
C PRO A 495 -26.34 -22.55 7.13
N PRO A 496 -25.13 -23.06 6.83
CA PRO A 496 -24.94 -24.23 5.98
C PRO A 496 -25.63 -25.50 6.50
N GLU A 497 -25.93 -26.46 5.63
CA GLU A 497 -26.66 -27.69 6.00
C GLU A 497 -25.95 -28.56 7.05
N ASP A 498 -24.63 -28.49 7.15
CA ASP A 498 -23.81 -29.25 8.10
C ASP A 498 -23.47 -28.49 9.40
N PHE A 499 -24.04 -27.32 9.63
CA PHE A 499 -23.73 -26.42 10.77
C PHE A 499 -23.69 -27.09 12.16
N GLU A 500 -24.66 -27.95 12.49
CA GLU A 500 -24.69 -28.64 13.79
C GLU A 500 -23.57 -29.68 13.96
N THR A 501 -22.99 -30.16 12.85
CA THR A 501 -22.03 -31.27 12.83
C THR A 501 -20.64 -30.87 12.37
N GLY A 502 -20.51 -29.72 11.70
CA GLY A 502 -19.27 -29.16 11.22
C GLY A 502 -18.50 -28.45 12.33
N ASP A 503 -17.23 -28.22 12.06
CA ASP A 503 -16.32 -27.48 12.93
C ASP A 503 -16.28 -26.02 12.44
N TYR A 504 -17.08 -25.16 13.07
CA TYR A 504 -17.23 -23.76 12.68
C TYR A 504 -16.68 -22.85 13.78
N GLU A 505 -15.84 -21.90 13.41
CA GLU A 505 -15.49 -20.75 14.25
C GLU A 505 -16.57 -19.68 14.04
N ILE A 506 -17.29 -19.33 15.10
CA ILE A 506 -18.41 -18.40 15.06
C ILE A 506 -18.14 -17.30 16.07
N GLY A 507 -18.30 -16.04 15.66
CA GLY A 507 -18.17 -14.92 16.56
C GLY A 507 -19.03 -13.73 16.14
N VAL A 508 -19.28 -12.85 17.12
CA VAL A 508 -19.93 -11.57 16.89
C VAL A 508 -18.94 -10.46 17.24
N THR A 509 -18.74 -9.50 16.35
CA THR A 509 -17.82 -8.38 16.60
C THR A 509 -18.31 -7.53 17.78
N GLN A 510 -17.39 -7.21 18.71
CA GLN A 510 -17.71 -6.43 19.92
C GLN A 510 -16.73 -5.28 20.14
N LEU A 511 -15.44 -5.50 19.90
CA LEU A 511 -14.41 -4.52 20.24
C LEU A 511 -14.54 -3.22 19.43
N GLU A 512 -14.82 -2.13 20.12
CA GLU A 512 -14.92 -0.79 19.52
C GLU A 512 -13.56 -0.12 19.32
N GLN A 513 -12.65 -0.35 20.27
CA GLN A 513 -11.34 0.29 20.29
C GLN A 513 -10.34 -0.44 19.36
N PRO A 514 -9.27 0.23 18.91
CA PRO A 514 -8.18 -0.45 18.24
C PRO A 514 -7.55 -1.53 19.12
N ILE A 515 -7.21 -2.68 18.53
CA ILE A 515 -6.41 -3.70 19.22
C ILE A 515 -5.08 -3.08 19.66
N PHE A 516 -4.41 -2.36 18.76
CA PHE A 516 -3.21 -1.57 19.07
C PHE A 516 -3.49 -0.08 18.83
N ASN A 517 -3.41 0.72 19.89
CA ASN A 517 -3.57 2.17 19.84
C ASN A 517 -2.27 2.86 20.28
N PHE A 518 -1.43 3.28 19.33
CA PHE A 518 -0.23 4.06 19.57
C PHE A 518 -0.57 5.55 19.70
N ASN A 519 -0.34 6.13 20.87
CA ASN A 519 -0.71 7.49 21.23
C ASN A 519 0.55 8.25 21.68
N GLY A 520 1.28 8.79 20.70
CA GLY A 520 2.61 9.37 20.87
C GLY A 520 3.68 8.35 21.28
N ALA A 521 3.46 7.08 20.94
CA ALA A 521 4.44 6.02 21.15
C ALA A 521 5.45 5.97 19.99
N GLU A 522 6.66 5.53 20.28
CA GLU A 522 7.74 5.46 19.30
C GLU A 522 8.51 4.14 19.38
N TYR A 523 9.09 3.71 18.25
CA TYR A 523 9.97 2.55 18.15
C TYR A 523 9.33 1.25 18.66
N ILE A 524 8.16 0.93 18.11
CA ILE A 524 7.40 -0.29 18.41
C ILE A 524 7.09 -1.05 17.12
N THR A 525 7.38 -2.35 17.12
CA THR A 525 7.03 -3.28 16.04
C THR A 525 5.93 -4.25 16.50
N VAL A 526 4.91 -4.43 15.67
CA VAL A 526 3.87 -5.45 15.81
C VAL A 526 3.96 -6.39 14.61
N SER A 527 4.10 -7.70 14.84
CA SER A 527 4.31 -8.62 13.72
C SER A 527 3.77 -10.04 13.89
N ASN A 528 3.50 -10.70 12.76
CA ASN A 528 3.13 -12.13 12.68
C ASN A 528 1.84 -12.50 13.43
N PHE A 529 0.88 -11.57 13.54
CA PHE A 529 -0.41 -11.82 14.17
C PHE A 529 -1.52 -11.98 13.14
N THR A 530 -2.55 -12.74 13.48
CA THR A 530 -3.88 -12.52 12.95
C THR A 530 -4.64 -11.61 13.91
N MET A 531 -5.16 -10.49 13.40
CA MET A 531 -6.09 -9.60 14.09
C MET A 531 -7.45 -9.81 13.44
N ASP A 532 -8.45 -10.19 14.22
CA ASP A 532 -9.72 -10.61 13.65
C ASP A 532 -10.93 -10.09 14.43
N GLY A 533 -11.80 -9.35 13.74
CA GLY A 533 -13.09 -8.92 14.24
C GLY A 533 -13.01 -7.72 15.18
N GLY A 534 -13.66 -6.64 14.79
CA GLY A 534 -13.82 -5.44 15.60
C GLY A 534 -14.79 -4.46 14.94
N ARG A 535 -15.41 -3.60 15.74
CA ARG A 535 -16.35 -2.58 15.26
C ARG A 535 -15.64 -1.28 14.87
N GLY A 536 -14.41 -1.07 15.32
CA GLY A 536 -13.55 0.08 14.97
C GLY A 536 -12.40 -0.28 14.01
N TYR A 537 -11.25 0.36 14.20
CA TYR A 537 -10.01 0.06 13.49
C TYR A 537 -9.24 -1.09 14.16
N ALA A 538 -8.32 -1.78 13.47
CA ALA A 538 -7.44 -2.74 14.12
C ALA A 538 -6.26 -2.06 14.82
N VAL A 539 -5.65 -1.10 14.12
CA VAL A 539 -4.46 -0.37 14.58
C VAL A 539 -4.65 1.13 14.37
N LEU A 540 -4.35 1.91 15.40
CA LEU A 540 -4.35 3.37 15.37
C LEU A 540 -2.98 3.90 15.80
N GLY A 541 -2.45 4.91 15.12
CA GLY A 541 -1.26 5.66 15.51
C GLY A 541 -1.50 7.16 15.40
N ALA A 542 -1.36 7.90 16.49
CA ALA A 542 -1.61 9.33 16.52
C ALA A 542 -0.71 10.03 17.54
N SER A 543 -0.70 11.36 17.52
CA SER A 543 0.00 12.20 18.49
C SER A 543 -0.44 11.92 19.93
N ALA A 544 0.44 12.19 20.89
CA ALA A 544 0.13 12.09 22.31
C ALA A 544 -1.11 12.94 22.67
N GLY A 545 -2.09 12.32 23.31
CA GLY A 545 -3.35 12.94 23.71
C GLY A 545 -4.35 13.18 22.57
N TYR A 546 -4.05 12.73 21.34
CA TYR A 546 -5.02 12.78 20.26
C TYR A 546 -6.16 11.77 20.53
N GLU A 547 -7.38 12.26 20.43
CA GLU A 547 -8.60 11.46 20.40
C GLU A 547 -9.33 11.76 19.10
N VAL A 548 -9.89 10.73 18.46
CA VAL A 548 -10.66 10.91 17.23
C VAL A 548 -11.86 11.83 17.54
N PRO A 549 -12.00 12.99 16.87
CA PRO A 549 -13.00 13.98 17.22
C PRO A 549 -14.43 13.49 16.97
N SER A 550 -15.40 14.05 17.71
CA SER A 550 -16.82 13.77 17.49
C SER A 550 -17.34 14.37 16.18
N PHE A 551 -18.41 13.81 15.60
CA PHE A 551 -19.06 14.39 14.41
C PHE A 551 -19.52 15.83 14.68
N ARG A 552 -19.95 16.11 15.90
CA ARG A 552 -20.36 17.43 16.36
C ARG A 552 -19.19 18.40 16.48
N ASP A 553 -18.05 17.99 17.03
CA ASP A 553 -16.86 18.84 17.16
C ASP A 553 -16.29 19.21 15.80
N TRP A 554 -16.24 18.25 14.87
CA TRP A 554 -15.91 18.51 13.48
C TRP A 554 -16.89 19.51 12.85
N LEU A 555 -18.21 19.30 12.97
CA LEU A 555 -19.21 20.19 12.37
C LEU A 555 -19.17 21.62 12.95
N VAL A 556 -18.89 21.78 14.25
CA VAL A 556 -18.80 23.07 14.94
C VAL A 556 -17.49 23.79 14.62
N ASN A 557 -16.37 23.08 14.54
CA ASN A 557 -15.06 23.65 14.19
C ASN A 557 -14.96 24.00 12.69
N SER A 558 -15.68 23.27 11.84
CA SER A 558 -15.74 23.48 10.38
C SER A 558 -16.73 24.58 9.93
N GLN A 559 -17.35 25.35 10.85
CA GLN A 559 -18.30 26.43 10.51
C GLN A 559 -17.74 27.59 9.66
N GLY A 560 -16.48 27.50 9.20
CA GLY A 560 -15.87 28.41 8.24
C GLY A 560 -15.86 27.94 6.78
N SER A 561 -16.01 26.64 6.50
CA SER A 561 -15.94 26.05 5.15
C SER A 561 -17.32 25.58 4.67
N ASP A 562 -18.01 26.49 4.02
CA ASP A 562 -19.08 26.28 3.04
C ASP A 562 -20.21 25.25 3.34
N LEU A 563 -20.86 25.37 4.50
CA LEU A 563 -22.22 24.85 4.70
C LEU A 563 -23.30 25.65 3.92
N ASN A 564 -22.92 26.64 3.09
CA ASN A 564 -23.85 27.62 2.49
C ASN A 564 -24.72 27.08 1.35
N GLY A 565 -24.62 25.80 0.99
CA GLY A 565 -25.46 25.17 -0.05
C GLY A 565 -26.51 24.17 0.47
N ALA A 566 -26.39 23.67 1.70
CA ALA A 566 -27.27 22.65 2.24
C ALA A 566 -28.47 23.27 2.98
N ASN A 567 -29.65 23.24 2.37
CA ASN A 567 -30.88 23.60 3.07
C ASN A 567 -31.29 22.45 4.01
N TYR A 568 -30.99 22.55 5.31
CA TYR A 568 -31.30 21.56 6.37
C TYR A 568 -32.80 21.45 6.73
N THR A 569 -33.70 21.67 5.78
CA THR A 569 -35.14 21.73 6.03
C THR A 569 -35.90 20.83 5.06
N LYS A 570 -36.80 20.00 5.60
CA LYS A 570 -37.69 19.14 4.81
C LYS A 570 -38.55 20.01 3.87
N GLY A 571 -38.53 19.74 2.56
CA GLY A 571 -39.39 20.38 1.56
C GLY A 571 -38.83 21.61 0.82
N SER A 572 -37.52 21.86 0.80
CA SER A 572 -36.91 23.05 0.15
C SER A 572 -36.44 22.85 -1.31
N GLY A 573 -36.91 21.82 -2.02
CA GLY A 573 -36.61 21.61 -3.46
C GLY A 573 -35.20 21.11 -3.81
N SER A 574 -34.33 20.94 -2.82
CA SER A 574 -33.04 20.22 -2.88
C SER A 574 -32.64 19.92 -1.44
N SER A 575 -33.12 18.81 -0.91
CA SER A 575 -33.29 18.55 0.52
C SER A 575 -32.23 17.60 1.06
N VAL A 576 -31.22 18.18 1.70
CA VAL A 576 -30.44 17.49 2.73
C VAL A 576 -31.23 17.62 4.03
N TYR A 577 -31.63 16.52 4.66
CA TYR A 577 -32.26 16.56 5.97
C TYR A 577 -31.43 15.76 6.96
N ILE A 578 -30.75 16.51 7.83
CA ILE A 578 -30.11 16.00 9.04
C ILE A 578 -31.10 16.27 10.16
N ALA A 579 -31.64 15.23 10.78
CA ALA A 579 -32.52 15.41 11.94
C ALA A 579 -31.75 16.15 13.06
N ASP A 580 -32.33 17.26 13.53
CA ASP A 580 -31.89 18.17 14.60
C ASP A 580 -30.40 18.07 15.01
N VAL A 581 -29.55 18.95 14.44
CA VAL A 581 -28.12 19.08 14.79
C VAL A 581 -27.89 19.26 16.31
N ASN A 582 -28.88 19.75 17.07
CA ASN A 582 -28.78 19.89 18.52
C ASN A 582 -29.14 18.63 19.31
N SER A 583 -29.71 17.61 18.65
CA SER A 583 -30.03 16.31 19.24
C SER A 583 -28.85 15.34 19.26
N TYR A 584 -27.77 15.65 18.52
CA TYR A 584 -26.52 14.87 18.58
C TYR A 584 -25.78 15.12 19.89
N THR A 585 -25.51 14.06 20.63
CA THR A 585 -24.78 14.05 21.90
C THR A 585 -23.27 13.89 21.68
N GLU A 586 -22.46 14.22 22.69
CA GLU A 586 -20.99 14.02 22.67
C GLU A 586 -20.57 12.56 22.41
N SER A 587 -21.46 11.59 22.63
CA SER A 587 -21.23 10.15 22.43
C SER A 587 -21.38 9.67 20.98
N GLN A 588 -21.84 10.51 20.06
CA GLN A 588 -22.01 10.17 18.65
C GLN A 588 -20.82 10.71 17.86
N LEU A 589 -19.76 9.90 17.76
CA LEU A 589 -18.49 10.31 17.18
C LEU A 589 -18.45 10.08 15.64
N PHE A 590 -17.54 10.76 14.96
CA PHE A 590 -17.32 10.70 13.51
C PHE A 590 -16.50 9.44 13.18
N PRO A 591 -16.92 8.60 12.24
CA PRO A 591 -16.01 7.85 11.40
C PRO A 591 -16.18 8.35 9.97
N GLY A 592 -16.56 9.62 9.76
CA GLY A 592 -16.48 10.13 8.41
C GLY A 592 -15.05 9.97 7.93
N HIS A 593 -14.95 9.49 6.70
CA HIS A 593 -13.77 9.39 5.85
C HIS A 593 -12.50 9.90 6.52
N VAL A 594 -11.48 9.03 6.62
CA VAL A 594 -10.14 9.45 7.04
C VAL A 594 -9.60 10.62 6.20
N TRP A 595 -10.20 10.87 5.02
CA TRP A 595 -10.13 12.09 4.22
C TRP A 595 -10.33 13.40 5.02
N ASP A 596 -11.38 13.52 5.84
CA ASP A 596 -11.80 14.79 6.50
C ASP A 596 -11.80 14.71 8.05
N GLY A 597 -11.75 13.50 8.62
CA GLY A 597 -11.95 13.27 10.06
C GLY A 597 -10.68 13.09 10.89
N PHE A 598 -9.62 12.52 10.30
CA PHE A 598 -8.36 12.33 11.01
C PHE A 598 -7.47 13.55 10.87
N THR A 599 -7.79 14.56 11.67
CA THR A 599 -7.15 15.89 11.67
C THR A 599 -6.02 15.98 12.69
N ASP A 600 -5.29 14.89 12.93
CA ASP A 600 -4.11 14.94 13.79
C ASP A 600 -3.02 15.77 13.10
N GLU A 601 -2.91 17.03 13.49
CA GLU A 601 -1.90 17.99 12.99
C GLU A 601 -0.61 17.97 13.82
N GLY A 602 -0.52 17.11 14.84
CA GLY A 602 0.70 16.96 15.64
C GLY A 602 1.75 16.06 14.97
N ASP A 603 2.85 15.83 15.67
CA ASP A 603 4.01 15.06 15.16
C ASP A 603 3.73 13.56 14.99
N GLY A 604 2.62 13.06 15.55
CA GLY A 604 2.19 11.67 15.40
C GLY A 604 3.03 10.68 16.20
N VAL A 605 3.25 9.50 15.61
CA VAL A 605 4.15 8.45 16.09
C VAL A 605 5.46 8.44 15.29
N ASN A 606 6.50 7.80 15.80
CA ASN A 606 7.76 7.64 15.06
C ASN A 606 8.33 6.22 15.18
N GLY A 607 8.77 5.63 14.07
CA GLY A 607 9.39 4.31 14.09
C GLY A 607 8.42 3.19 14.45
N ILE A 608 7.19 3.23 13.93
CA ILE A 608 6.19 2.18 14.13
C ILE A 608 6.19 1.24 12.93
N GLU A 609 6.23 -0.06 13.19
CA GLU A 609 6.17 -1.08 12.14
C GLU A 609 5.01 -2.06 12.39
N VAL A 610 4.17 -2.28 11.38
CA VAL A 610 3.16 -3.34 11.35
C VAL A 610 3.50 -4.28 10.20
N LYS A 611 3.91 -5.50 10.56
CA LYS A 611 4.56 -6.42 9.63
C LYS A 611 3.98 -7.82 9.63
N ASN A 612 3.76 -8.38 8.44
CA ASN A 612 3.38 -9.79 8.27
C ASN A 612 2.11 -10.15 9.07
N CYS A 613 1.14 -9.24 9.16
CA CYS A 613 -0.10 -9.47 9.89
C CYS A 613 -1.25 -9.78 8.94
N ASN A 614 -2.15 -10.65 9.38
CA ASN A 614 -3.49 -10.79 8.83
C ASN A 614 -4.42 -9.86 9.60
N ILE A 615 -5.13 -8.95 8.94
CA ILE A 615 -6.04 -7.99 9.59
C ILE A 615 -7.41 -8.08 8.92
N PHE A 616 -8.34 -8.77 9.58
CA PHE A 616 -9.61 -9.19 8.99
C PHE A 616 -10.81 -8.68 9.79
N ASN A 617 -11.90 -8.38 9.09
CA ASN A 617 -13.24 -8.21 9.67
C ASN A 617 -13.34 -7.01 10.64
N PHE A 618 -12.80 -5.85 10.24
CA PHE A 618 -12.87 -4.61 11.02
C PHE A 618 -13.85 -3.61 10.41
N GLY A 619 -14.91 -3.29 11.15
CA GLY A 619 -15.99 -2.42 10.70
C GLY A 619 -15.60 -0.96 10.42
N GLY A 620 -14.57 -0.44 11.08
CA GLY A 620 -14.03 0.90 10.79
C GLY A 620 -12.99 0.91 9.67
N GLY A 621 -12.00 0.02 9.78
CA GLY A 621 -10.84 -0.03 8.88
C GLY A 621 -9.71 -0.88 9.47
N ALA A 622 -8.57 -1.01 8.78
CA ALA A 622 -7.46 -1.80 9.33
C ALA A 622 -6.47 -0.93 10.10
N ILE A 623 -5.74 -0.04 9.42
CA ILE A 623 -4.65 0.75 10.03
C ILE A 623 -4.83 2.23 9.70
N VAL A 624 -4.82 3.09 10.73
CA VAL A 624 -4.82 4.55 10.57
C VAL A 624 -3.64 5.11 11.36
N MET A 625 -2.73 5.84 10.71
CA MET A 625 -1.55 6.41 11.38
C MET A 625 -1.23 7.85 10.92
N ASN A 626 -0.83 8.71 11.86
CA ASN A 626 -0.04 9.92 11.62
C ASN A 626 1.35 9.72 12.23
N GLY A 627 2.42 10.00 11.48
CA GLY A 627 3.78 9.87 12.00
C GLY A 627 4.89 9.90 10.95
N THR A 628 6.12 9.65 11.41
CA THR A 628 7.33 9.50 10.58
C THR A 628 7.96 8.13 10.77
N ASN A 629 8.70 7.64 9.77
CA ASN A 629 9.30 6.30 9.77
C ASN A 629 8.29 5.19 10.13
N VAL A 630 7.08 5.29 9.59
CA VAL A 630 6.04 4.28 9.74
C VAL A 630 6.11 3.29 8.57
N HIS A 631 6.22 2.00 8.88
CA HIS A 631 6.40 0.95 7.89
C HIS A 631 5.27 -0.09 7.97
N LEU A 632 4.46 -0.18 6.91
CA LEU A 632 3.36 -1.13 6.78
C LEU A 632 3.71 -2.16 5.71
N ASN A 633 4.22 -3.32 6.14
CA ASN A 633 4.89 -4.27 5.24
C ASN A 633 4.33 -5.70 5.34
N GLY A 634 4.02 -6.33 4.20
CA GLY A 634 3.69 -7.75 4.19
C GLY A 634 2.33 -8.10 4.80
N ASN A 635 1.38 -7.17 4.91
CA ASN A 635 0.11 -7.42 5.59
C ASN A 635 -1.00 -7.90 4.64
N HIS A 636 -1.82 -8.86 5.08
CA HIS A 636 -3.04 -9.27 4.39
C HIS A 636 -4.22 -8.57 5.05
N ILE A 637 -4.91 -7.70 4.32
CA ILE A 637 -6.02 -6.90 4.83
C ILE A 637 -7.26 -7.23 4.03
N LYS A 638 -8.33 -7.66 4.71
CA LYS A 638 -9.62 -7.87 4.05
C LYS A 638 -10.81 -7.60 4.95
N ASN A 639 -11.97 -7.45 4.32
CA ASN A 639 -13.25 -7.24 5.00
C ASN A 639 -13.18 -6.04 5.94
N THR A 640 -12.85 -4.86 5.40
CA THR A 640 -12.87 -3.61 6.16
C THR A 640 -14.13 -2.80 5.83
N GLY A 641 -14.84 -2.33 6.85
CA GLY A 641 -16.09 -1.59 6.65
C GLY A 641 -15.85 -0.19 6.08
N GLY A 642 -14.70 0.41 6.40
CA GLY A 642 -14.18 1.65 5.84
C GLY A 642 -12.76 1.50 5.26
N THR A 643 -11.97 2.58 5.31
CA THR A 643 -10.64 2.67 4.69
C THR A 643 -9.72 1.61 5.27
N ALA A 644 -9.06 0.82 4.43
CA ALA A 644 -8.14 -0.21 4.90
C ALA A 644 -6.90 0.42 5.54
N LEU A 645 -6.17 1.26 4.81
CA LEU A 645 -4.97 1.92 5.28
C LEU A 645 -5.08 3.44 5.11
N TYR A 646 -4.75 4.19 6.15
CA TYR A 646 -4.52 5.63 6.04
C TYR A 646 -3.21 6.01 6.70
N LEU A 647 -2.39 6.78 5.98
CA LEU A 647 -1.09 7.21 6.46
C LEU A 647 -0.86 8.70 6.22
N ARG A 648 -0.63 9.43 7.31
CA ARG A 648 -0.20 10.83 7.32
C ARG A 648 1.24 10.94 7.79
N GLY A 649 2.03 11.82 7.21
CA GLY A 649 3.37 12.10 7.71
C GLY A 649 4.19 13.08 6.87
N GLY A 650 5.26 13.59 7.48
CA GLY A 650 6.14 14.60 6.88
C GLY A 650 5.55 16.00 7.02
N ASP A 651 6.32 17.00 6.59
CA ASP A 651 5.98 18.41 6.80
C ASP A 651 5.76 19.11 5.46
N LEU A 652 4.51 19.52 5.21
CA LEU A 652 4.09 20.18 3.97
C LEU A 652 4.69 21.59 3.82
N GLU A 653 5.06 22.28 4.90
CA GLU A 653 5.61 23.63 4.86
C GLU A 653 7.13 23.61 4.60
N THR A 654 7.83 22.61 5.11
CA THR A 654 9.27 22.45 4.93
C THR A 654 9.64 21.43 3.84
N LEU A 655 8.67 20.70 3.30
CA LEU A 655 8.87 19.59 2.35
C LEU A 655 9.78 18.48 2.90
N GLU A 656 9.82 18.31 4.23
CA GLU A 656 10.53 17.23 4.88
C GLU A 656 9.76 15.91 4.71
N ALA A 657 10.42 14.92 4.14
CA ALA A 657 9.82 13.62 3.85
C ALA A 657 9.59 12.83 5.14
N SER A 658 8.46 12.10 5.17
CA SER A 658 8.05 11.29 6.31
C SER A 658 8.92 10.07 6.59
N GLY A 659 9.57 9.50 5.55
CA GLY A 659 10.20 8.18 5.63
C GLY A 659 9.20 7.01 5.66
N ASN A 660 7.91 7.28 5.45
CA ASN A 660 6.84 6.29 5.57
C ASN A 660 6.73 5.38 4.34
N THR A 661 6.46 4.09 4.55
CA THR A 661 6.29 3.09 3.48
C THR A 661 5.05 2.22 3.64
N ILE A 662 4.43 1.86 2.51
CA ILE A 662 3.35 0.87 2.40
C ILE A 662 3.75 -0.15 1.33
N GLU A 663 4.21 -1.33 1.75
CA GLU A 663 4.89 -2.27 0.86
C GLU A 663 4.45 -3.72 1.01
N ASN A 664 4.41 -4.48 -0.10
CA ASN A 664 4.15 -5.92 -0.08
C ASN A 664 2.83 -6.32 0.61
N ASN A 665 1.80 -5.47 0.58
CA ASN A 665 0.51 -5.78 1.19
C ASN A 665 -0.46 -6.37 0.15
N GLU A 666 -1.35 -7.24 0.60
CA GLU A 666 -2.52 -7.67 -0.17
C GLU A 666 -3.78 -7.08 0.49
N ILE A 667 -4.55 -6.29 -0.25
CA ILE A 667 -5.69 -5.54 0.30
C ILE A 667 -6.93 -5.76 -0.56
N HIS A 668 -8.01 -6.30 0.02
CA HIS A 668 -9.25 -6.52 -0.73
C HIS A 668 -10.52 -6.46 0.10
N ARG A 669 -11.69 -6.39 -0.54
CA ARG A 669 -13.00 -6.34 0.14
C ARG A 669 -13.11 -5.17 1.13
N VAL A 670 -12.74 -3.99 0.65
CA VAL A 670 -12.72 -2.73 1.41
C VAL A 670 -14.05 -1.99 1.24
N GLY A 671 -14.48 -1.23 2.25
CA GLY A 671 -15.59 -0.30 2.14
C GLY A 671 -16.96 -0.96 2.07
N TYR A 672 -17.16 -2.15 2.65
CA TYR A 672 -18.45 -2.86 2.51
C TYR A 672 -19.59 -2.19 3.30
N LEU A 673 -19.27 -1.39 4.34
CA LEU A 673 -20.21 -0.51 5.05
C LEU A 673 -20.23 0.90 4.43
N GLU A 674 -19.05 1.50 4.25
CA GLU A 674 -18.86 2.83 3.70
C GLU A 674 -18.40 2.72 2.24
N ARG A 675 -19.38 2.64 1.33
CA ARG A 675 -19.17 2.20 -0.04
C ARG A 675 -18.68 3.26 -1.03
N ALA A 676 -18.69 4.53 -0.65
CA ALA A 676 -18.23 5.63 -1.50
C ALA A 676 -17.23 6.49 -0.75
N TYR A 677 -16.30 7.14 -1.47
CA TYR A 677 -15.25 8.01 -0.92
C TYR A 677 -14.35 7.37 0.16
N VAL A 678 -14.29 6.04 0.17
CA VAL A 678 -13.46 5.24 1.06
C VAL A 678 -12.39 4.53 0.23
N PRO A 679 -11.15 5.04 0.21
CA PRO A 679 -10.06 4.38 -0.49
C PRO A 679 -9.61 3.12 0.24
N ALA A 680 -8.98 2.19 -0.47
CA ALA A 680 -8.17 1.15 0.16
C ALA A 680 -6.94 1.77 0.85
N ILE A 681 -6.28 2.73 0.20
CA ILE A 681 -5.12 3.44 0.74
C ILE A 681 -5.35 4.95 0.63
N GLY A 682 -5.43 5.62 1.79
CA GLY A 682 -5.42 7.07 1.92
C GLY A 682 -4.05 7.59 2.36
N MET A 683 -3.59 8.71 1.79
CA MET A 683 -2.29 9.29 2.11
C MET A 683 -2.33 10.81 2.23
N HIS A 684 -1.59 11.37 3.18
CA HIS A 684 -1.43 12.82 3.31
C HIS A 684 -0.03 13.22 3.81
N GLY A 685 0.68 14.08 3.07
CA GLY A 685 1.89 14.73 3.55
C GLY A 685 3.03 14.74 2.54
N VAL A 686 4.24 14.33 2.94
CA VAL A 686 5.42 14.43 2.07
C VAL A 686 6.21 13.12 2.02
N GLY A 687 6.55 12.69 0.81
CA GLY A 687 7.53 11.62 0.58
C GLY A 687 7.10 10.22 1.02
N ILE A 688 5.79 9.95 1.11
CA ILE A 688 5.28 8.59 1.35
C ILE A 688 5.54 7.72 0.11
N HIS A 689 6.10 6.53 0.31
CA HIS A 689 6.40 5.56 -0.75
C HIS A 689 5.48 4.34 -0.65
N VAL A 690 4.82 4.00 -1.76
CA VAL A 690 3.91 2.86 -1.85
C VAL A 690 4.35 1.96 -2.98
N ALA A 691 4.73 0.72 -2.64
CA ALA A 691 5.23 -0.21 -3.64
C ALA A 691 4.83 -1.67 -3.45
N HIS A 692 4.76 -2.41 -4.55
CA HIS A 692 4.59 -3.87 -4.52
C HIS A 692 3.33 -4.33 -3.77
N ASN A 693 2.21 -3.62 -3.85
CA ASN A 693 0.94 -4.05 -3.25
C ASN A 693 0.01 -4.69 -4.30
N ASP A 694 -0.79 -5.68 -3.91
CA ASP A 694 -1.91 -6.20 -4.72
C ASP A 694 -3.23 -5.75 -4.10
N ILE A 695 -4.00 -4.94 -4.84
CA ILE A 695 -5.17 -4.24 -4.29
C ILE A 695 -6.37 -4.41 -5.22
N TYR A 696 -7.44 -5.02 -4.71
CA TYR A 696 -8.59 -5.41 -5.53
C TYR A 696 -9.91 -5.48 -4.76
N ASP A 697 -11.02 -5.65 -5.48
CA ASP A 697 -12.36 -5.83 -4.91
C ASP A 697 -12.80 -4.70 -3.96
N ALA A 698 -12.88 -3.48 -4.49
CA ALA A 698 -13.41 -2.32 -3.80
C ALA A 698 -14.63 -1.74 -4.53
N PRO A 699 -15.66 -1.27 -3.80
CA PRO A 699 -16.83 -0.61 -4.39
C PRO A 699 -16.48 0.75 -5.01
N HIS A 700 -15.39 1.37 -4.55
CA HIS A 700 -14.96 2.73 -4.87
C HIS A 700 -13.45 2.80 -5.25
N CYS A 701 -12.86 4.00 -5.21
CA CYS A 701 -11.46 4.27 -5.47
C CYS A 701 -10.50 3.45 -4.62
N ILE A 702 -9.29 3.19 -5.14
CA ILE A 702 -8.26 2.44 -4.43
C ILE A 702 -7.33 3.38 -3.69
N PHE A 703 -6.79 4.38 -4.37
CA PHE A 703 -5.93 5.39 -3.79
C PHE A 703 -6.63 6.73 -3.70
N ASN A 704 -6.42 7.39 -2.56
CA ASN A 704 -6.57 8.83 -2.43
C ASN A 704 -5.30 9.40 -1.80
N TYR A 705 -4.65 10.36 -2.44
CA TYR A 705 -3.43 10.96 -1.91
C TYR A 705 -3.41 12.47 -1.98
N HIS A 706 -2.80 13.11 -0.98
CA HIS A 706 -2.66 14.55 -0.84
C HIS A 706 -1.24 14.93 -0.42
N GLY A 707 -0.68 15.98 -1.03
CA GLY A 707 0.64 16.48 -0.66
C GLY A 707 1.70 16.33 -1.76
N ASN A 708 2.94 16.10 -1.35
CA ASN A 708 4.14 16.32 -2.16
C ASN A 708 5.06 15.10 -2.21
N ASP A 709 5.76 14.94 -3.34
CA ASP A 709 6.86 13.99 -3.51
C ASP A 709 6.52 12.52 -3.19
N HIS A 710 5.25 12.12 -3.27
CA HIS A 710 4.86 10.73 -3.13
C HIS A 710 5.34 9.90 -4.32
N ILE A 711 5.66 8.63 -4.05
CA ILE A 711 6.01 7.65 -5.09
C ILE A 711 5.03 6.48 -4.98
N ILE A 712 4.29 6.20 -6.05
CA ILE A 712 3.38 5.06 -6.18
C ILE A 712 3.91 4.19 -7.32
N GLU A 713 4.47 3.03 -7.02
CA GLU A 713 5.11 2.17 -8.02
C GLU A 713 5.01 0.67 -7.80
N TYR A 714 5.08 -0.13 -8.87
CA TYR A 714 5.03 -1.60 -8.82
C TYR A 714 3.77 -2.18 -8.15
N ASN A 715 2.71 -1.39 -8.02
CA ASN A 715 1.44 -1.87 -7.48
C ASN A 715 0.60 -2.52 -8.57
N LYS A 716 -0.12 -3.56 -8.18
CA LYS A 716 -1.12 -4.24 -8.98
C LYS A 716 -2.50 -3.84 -8.47
N ILE A 717 -3.28 -3.18 -9.33
CA ILE A 717 -4.59 -2.64 -8.97
C ILE A 717 -5.63 -3.19 -9.93
N HIS A 718 -6.61 -3.94 -9.43
CA HIS A 718 -7.57 -4.58 -10.31
C HIS A 718 -8.93 -4.88 -9.72
N ASP A 719 -9.89 -5.11 -10.61
CA ASP A 719 -11.25 -5.49 -10.24
C ASP A 719 -11.84 -4.60 -9.15
N ALA A 720 -11.64 -3.28 -9.31
CA ALA A 720 -11.98 -2.24 -8.35
C ALA A 720 -12.94 -1.22 -8.93
N VAL A 721 -13.39 -0.27 -8.10
CA VAL A 721 -14.40 0.74 -8.45
C VAL A 721 -15.66 0.06 -8.95
N LYS A 722 -16.18 -0.95 -8.23
CA LYS A 722 -17.22 -1.87 -8.74
C LYS A 722 -18.65 -1.35 -8.61
N GLU A 723 -18.91 -0.39 -7.73
CA GLU A 723 -20.28 -0.04 -7.32
C GLU A 723 -20.64 1.44 -7.43
N CYS A 724 -19.66 2.30 -7.70
CA CYS A 724 -19.86 3.74 -7.82
C CYS A 724 -19.51 4.24 -9.24
N LEU A 725 -20.11 5.36 -9.64
CA LEU A 725 -19.76 6.08 -10.86
C LEU A 725 -18.89 7.30 -10.52
N ASP A 726 -18.19 7.83 -11.53
CA ASP A 726 -17.34 9.03 -11.37
C ASP A 726 -16.15 8.84 -10.42
N MET A 727 -15.48 7.69 -10.49
CA MET A 727 -14.41 7.28 -9.57
C MET A 727 -13.30 6.47 -10.23
N ASP A 728 -12.17 6.31 -9.53
CA ASP A 728 -10.92 5.94 -10.18
C ASP A 728 -10.03 5.04 -9.32
N ALA A 729 -9.15 4.25 -9.93
CA ALA A 729 -8.18 3.46 -9.18
C ALA A 729 -7.24 4.37 -8.38
N ILE A 730 -6.65 5.39 -9.01
CA ILE A 730 -5.82 6.39 -8.32
C ILE A 730 -6.44 7.77 -8.45
N TYR A 731 -6.79 8.38 -7.32
CA TYR A 731 -7.46 9.67 -7.26
C TYR A 731 -6.69 10.69 -6.39
N THR A 732 -6.72 11.97 -6.78
CA THR A 732 -6.31 13.10 -5.94
C THR A 732 -7.05 14.38 -6.35
N ARG A 733 -7.18 15.36 -5.44
CA ARG A 733 -7.74 16.69 -5.72
C ARG A 733 -6.70 17.79 -5.63
N ASN A 734 -5.62 17.69 -6.40
CA ASN A 734 -4.62 18.77 -6.43
C ASN A 734 -5.08 20.03 -7.19
N GLU A 735 -6.32 20.07 -7.68
CA GLU A 735 -6.90 21.19 -8.43
C GLU A 735 -6.87 22.55 -7.71
N TYR A 736 -6.99 22.54 -6.38
CA TYR A 736 -6.93 23.75 -5.53
C TYR A 736 -5.56 24.00 -4.91
N MET A 737 -4.61 23.08 -5.07
CA MET A 737 -3.34 23.08 -4.36
C MET A 737 -2.18 23.14 -5.38
N PRO A 738 -1.89 24.31 -5.98
CA PRO A 738 -0.84 24.48 -6.99
C PRO A 738 0.55 24.02 -6.52
N GLN A 739 0.78 23.98 -5.20
CA GLN A 739 2.01 23.57 -4.55
C GLN A 739 2.16 22.06 -4.37
N TRP A 740 1.09 21.26 -4.49
CA TRP A 740 1.14 19.79 -4.41
C TRP A 740 1.73 19.21 -5.71
N ARG A 741 3.05 19.01 -5.67
CA ARG A 741 3.93 18.70 -6.81
C ARG A 741 4.94 17.64 -6.41
N GLY A 742 5.70 17.14 -7.39
CA GLY A 742 6.75 16.14 -7.17
C GLY A 742 6.24 14.70 -7.11
N ASN A 743 4.92 14.48 -7.06
CA ASN A 743 4.32 13.15 -7.02
C ASN A 743 4.58 12.35 -8.31
N ILE A 744 5.02 11.10 -8.17
CA ILE A 744 5.35 10.18 -9.26
C ILE A 744 4.48 8.93 -9.16
N ILE A 745 3.77 8.61 -10.24
CA ILE A 745 3.01 7.37 -10.41
C ILE A 745 3.66 6.60 -11.54
N ARG A 746 4.40 5.53 -11.24
CA ARG A 746 5.14 4.80 -12.28
C ARG A 746 5.10 3.30 -12.12
N ASN A 747 5.29 2.55 -13.21
CA ASN A 747 5.41 1.10 -13.15
C ASN A 747 4.26 0.43 -12.36
N ASN A 748 3.02 0.89 -12.48
CA ASN A 748 1.87 0.21 -11.88
C ASN A 748 1.11 -0.57 -12.95
N TYR A 749 0.51 -1.70 -12.56
CA TYR A 749 -0.37 -2.47 -13.41
C TYR A 749 -1.84 -2.31 -12.96
N ILE A 750 -2.59 -1.52 -13.73
CA ILE A 750 -3.97 -1.13 -13.47
C ILE A 750 -4.89 -1.79 -14.49
N TYR A 751 -5.77 -2.70 -14.06
CA TYR A 751 -6.60 -3.43 -15.00
C TYR A 751 -8.00 -3.78 -14.50
N ASN A 752 -8.90 -4.12 -15.43
CA ASN A 752 -10.29 -4.46 -15.15
C ASN A 752 -11.07 -3.38 -14.38
N LEU A 753 -11.17 -2.19 -14.97
CA LEU A 753 -11.95 -1.07 -14.41
C LEU A 753 -13.02 -0.62 -15.40
N GLY A 754 -14.16 -0.13 -14.90
CA GLY A 754 -15.22 0.39 -15.76
C GLY A 754 -15.97 -0.69 -16.56
N ILE A 755 -15.83 -1.96 -16.17
CA ILE A 755 -16.39 -3.13 -16.85
C ILE A 755 -17.53 -3.81 -16.07
N PHE A 756 -17.77 -3.36 -14.83
CA PHE A 756 -18.77 -3.95 -13.95
C PHE A 756 -20.16 -3.34 -14.21
N PRO A 757 -21.24 -4.12 -14.01
CA PRO A 757 -22.58 -3.57 -13.98
C PRO A 757 -22.81 -2.78 -12.68
N VAL A 758 -23.51 -1.66 -12.76
CA VAL A 758 -23.87 -0.82 -11.61
C VAL A 758 -25.30 -0.34 -11.78
N GLY A 759 -26.16 -0.59 -10.79
CA GLY A 759 -27.58 -0.29 -10.92
C GLY A 759 -28.23 -1.06 -12.08
N GLU A 760 -28.98 -0.35 -12.90
CA GLU A 760 -29.51 -0.87 -14.18
C GLU A 760 -28.51 -0.76 -15.35
N TYR A 761 -27.35 -0.13 -15.13
CA TYR A 761 -26.35 0.06 -16.17
C TYR A 761 -25.52 -1.21 -16.32
N THR A 762 -25.58 -1.82 -17.51
CA THR A 762 -24.73 -2.98 -17.85
C THR A 762 -23.24 -2.62 -17.94
N LYS A 763 -22.89 -1.33 -17.83
CA LYS A 763 -21.54 -0.77 -17.99
C LYS A 763 -21.41 0.49 -17.13
N GLN A 764 -20.31 0.60 -16.40
CA GLN A 764 -19.94 1.81 -15.65
C GLN A 764 -19.68 3.02 -16.55
N LEU A 765 -19.80 4.20 -15.95
CA LEU A 765 -19.65 5.52 -16.55
C LEU A 765 -18.65 6.33 -15.71
N ASN A 766 -17.89 7.21 -16.36
CA ASN A 766 -16.96 8.12 -15.70
C ASN A 766 -15.94 7.39 -14.80
N VAL A 767 -15.35 6.27 -15.22
CA VAL A 767 -14.31 5.57 -14.45
C VAL A 767 -12.94 5.81 -15.05
N SER A 768 -11.91 6.09 -14.26
CA SER A 768 -10.53 6.16 -14.77
C SER A 768 -9.54 5.27 -14.03
N GLY A 769 -8.43 4.94 -14.69
CA GLY A 769 -7.27 4.37 -14.01
C GLY A 769 -6.64 5.39 -13.06
N ILE A 770 -6.36 6.60 -13.56
CA ILE A 770 -5.83 7.71 -12.76
C ILE A 770 -6.67 8.97 -13.01
N ARG A 771 -7.06 9.69 -11.97
CA ARG A 771 -7.75 10.97 -12.07
C ARG A 771 -7.26 12.00 -11.05
N THR A 772 -7.23 13.26 -11.48
CA THR A 772 -6.88 14.41 -10.63
C THR A 772 -7.94 15.51 -10.59
N ASP A 773 -9.19 15.08 -10.82
CA ASP A 773 -10.38 15.89 -11.00
C ASP A 773 -10.16 17.04 -12.03
N ASN A 774 -10.98 18.08 -11.98
CA ASN A 774 -10.84 19.22 -12.87
C ASN A 774 -9.52 19.95 -12.58
N TYR A 775 -8.84 20.53 -13.58
CA TYR A 775 -7.61 21.34 -13.36
C TYR A 775 -6.38 20.63 -12.73
N GLY A 776 -6.42 19.32 -12.49
CA GLY A 776 -5.28 18.62 -11.93
C GLY A 776 -4.03 18.72 -12.80
N HIS A 777 -2.89 18.95 -12.15
CA HIS A 777 -1.67 19.47 -12.79
C HIS A 777 -0.38 18.82 -12.26
N ALA A 778 0.71 19.04 -12.99
CA ALA A 778 2.08 18.66 -12.61
C ALA A 778 2.27 17.17 -12.25
N LEU A 779 1.45 16.30 -12.84
CA LEU A 779 1.56 14.87 -12.63
C LEU A 779 2.72 14.27 -13.40
N GLN A 780 3.34 13.26 -12.82
CA GLN A 780 4.39 12.48 -13.44
C GLN A 780 3.96 11.02 -13.52
N ILE A 781 3.46 10.62 -14.69
CA ILE A 781 2.85 9.31 -14.93
C ILE A 781 3.67 8.55 -15.96
N TYR A 782 4.44 7.56 -15.51
CA TYR A 782 5.44 6.89 -16.34
C TYR A 782 5.30 5.38 -16.34
N ASN A 783 5.42 4.75 -17.52
CA ASN A 783 5.60 3.30 -17.62
C ASN A 783 4.52 2.45 -16.91
N ASN A 784 3.32 2.98 -16.73
CA ASN A 784 2.20 2.22 -16.17
C ASN A 784 1.53 1.42 -17.27
N ILE A 785 0.95 0.27 -16.90
CA ILE A 785 0.11 -0.55 -17.76
C ILE A 785 -1.34 -0.33 -17.37
N PHE A 786 -2.13 0.14 -18.31
CA PHE A 786 -3.59 0.21 -18.24
C PHE A 786 -4.16 -0.87 -19.14
N ALA A 787 -4.86 -1.86 -18.58
CA ALA A 787 -5.40 -2.95 -19.37
C ALA A 787 -6.90 -3.19 -19.13
N ASN A 788 -7.66 -3.41 -20.18
CA ASN A 788 -9.09 -3.73 -20.09
C ASN A 788 -9.88 -2.66 -19.30
N ILE A 789 -9.68 -1.39 -19.68
CA ILE A 789 -10.32 -0.23 -19.06
C ILE A 789 -11.53 0.18 -19.89
N GLY A 790 -12.72 -0.21 -19.40
CA GLY A 790 -14.01 0.02 -20.04
C GLY A 790 -14.35 -1.00 -21.14
N THR A 791 -15.28 -0.61 -22.01
CA THR A 791 -15.81 -1.47 -23.07
C THR A 791 -16.11 -0.67 -24.34
N ALA A 792 -16.42 -1.35 -25.44
CA ALA A 792 -16.84 -0.71 -26.69
C ALA A 792 -17.94 0.35 -26.47
N GLY A 793 -17.67 1.59 -26.88
CA GLY A 793 -18.60 2.72 -26.76
C GLY A 793 -18.78 3.28 -25.35
N ALA A 794 -17.93 2.91 -24.38
CA ALA A 794 -18.04 3.38 -23.00
C ALA A 794 -18.04 4.92 -22.91
N ASN A 795 -18.82 5.43 -21.97
CA ASN A 795 -18.99 6.84 -21.69
C ASN A 795 -18.01 7.25 -20.59
N ASN A 796 -16.99 8.03 -20.96
CA ASN A 796 -15.97 8.57 -20.06
C ASN A 796 -15.27 7.51 -19.18
N VAL A 797 -15.06 6.31 -19.73
CA VAL A 797 -14.14 5.35 -19.12
C VAL A 797 -12.77 5.52 -19.76
N ILE A 798 -11.77 5.96 -18.99
CA ILE A 798 -10.53 6.57 -19.50
C ILE A 798 -9.32 6.00 -18.75
N GLY A 799 -8.17 5.80 -19.39
CA GLY A 799 -6.94 5.45 -18.68
C GLY A 799 -6.52 6.52 -17.66
N ILE A 800 -6.37 7.76 -18.14
CA ILE A 800 -5.92 8.92 -17.35
C ILE A 800 -6.82 10.14 -17.62
N THR A 801 -7.33 10.77 -16.56
CA THR A 801 -8.06 12.03 -16.60
C THR A 801 -7.30 13.10 -15.82
N ALA A 802 -6.66 14.04 -16.53
CA ALA A 802 -5.98 15.17 -15.91
C ALA A 802 -6.10 16.42 -16.78
N GLN A 803 -6.89 17.39 -16.33
CA GLN A 803 -7.37 18.48 -17.20
C GLN A 803 -6.60 19.80 -17.06
N GLY A 804 -5.69 19.90 -16.09
CA GLY A 804 -4.86 21.07 -15.84
C GLY A 804 -3.64 21.18 -16.75
N ASN A 805 -2.54 21.67 -16.20
CA ASN A 805 -1.30 21.96 -16.93
C ASN A 805 -0.12 21.10 -16.43
N ARG A 806 0.94 21.01 -17.24
CA ARG A 806 2.20 20.32 -16.93
C ARG A 806 2.12 18.83 -16.58
N ASN A 807 1.04 18.14 -16.93
CA ASN A 807 0.95 16.69 -16.78
C ASN A 807 1.92 16.00 -17.76
N GLN A 808 2.79 15.15 -17.24
CA GLN A 808 3.77 14.35 -17.99
C GLN A 808 3.30 12.90 -18.04
N ILE A 809 2.82 12.45 -19.21
CA ILE A 809 2.36 11.08 -19.45
C ILE A 809 3.28 10.44 -20.49
N LYS A 810 4.22 9.60 -20.05
CA LYS A 810 5.22 8.99 -20.95
C LYS A 810 5.45 7.51 -20.73
N GLY A 811 5.74 6.77 -21.80
CA GLY A 811 6.12 5.36 -21.69
C GLY A 811 5.01 4.42 -21.23
N ASN A 812 3.76 4.88 -21.10
CA ASN A 812 2.65 4.06 -20.59
C ASN A 812 2.09 3.14 -21.69
N MET A 813 1.54 2.00 -21.28
CA MET A 813 0.82 1.08 -22.15
C MET A 813 -0.68 1.19 -21.88
N PHE A 814 -1.48 1.47 -22.91
CA PHE A 814 -2.93 1.46 -22.89
C PHE A 814 -3.42 0.31 -23.76
N ILE A 815 -3.91 -0.74 -23.12
CA ILE A 815 -4.27 -2.01 -23.76
C ILE A 815 -5.76 -2.22 -23.57
N ASP A 816 -6.51 -2.27 -24.68
CA ASP A 816 -7.97 -2.36 -24.67
C ASP A 816 -8.62 -1.33 -23.74
N CYS A 817 -8.18 -0.08 -23.87
CA CYS A 817 -8.74 1.05 -23.15
C CYS A 817 -9.81 1.74 -23.99
N SER A 818 -10.90 2.17 -23.38
CA SER A 818 -11.98 2.89 -24.08
C SER A 818 -11.57 4.32 -24.44
N ALA A 819 -10.65 4.90 -23.69
CA ALA A 819 -9.95 6.13 -23.98
C ALA A 819 -8.62 6.11 -23.23
N THR A 820 -7.58 6.78 -23.74
CA THR A 820 -6.26 6.78 -23.08
C THR A 820 -6.12 7.94 -22.12
N TYR A 821 -6.01 9.16 -22.63
CA TYR A 821 -5.82 10.39 -21.85
C TYR A 821 -6.88 11.43 -22.21
N LEU A 822 -7.50 12.02 -21.20
CA LEU A 822 -8.37 13.18 -21.33
C LEU A 822 -7.68 14.43 -20.75
N GLY A 823 -7.22 15.28 -21.66
CA GLY A 823 -6.92 16.69 -21.38
C GLY A 823 -8.10 17.56 -21.81
N TRP A 824 -8.22 18.78 -21.26
CA TRP A 824 -9.37 19.67 -21.52
C TRP A 824 -9.74 19.78 -23.02
N THR A 825 -11.04 19.73 -23.34
CA THR A 825 -11.53 19.54 -24.72
C THR A 825 -11.53 20.79 -25.61
N THR A 826 -11.19 21.97 -25.07
CA THR A 826 -11.29 23.25 -25.79
C THR A 826 -10.02 24.08 -25.69
N TYR A 827 -9.33 24.29 -26.82
CA TYR A 827 -8.27 25.29 -26.94
C TYR A 827 -8.87 26.68 -27.18
N THR A 828 -8.44 27.65 -26.39
CA THR A 828 -8.81 29.06 -26.53
C THR A 828 -7.54 29.90 -26.50
N ALA A 829 -7.01 30.20 -27.69
CA ALA A 829 -5.81 31.01 -27.84
C ALA A 829 -5.94 32.35 -27.08
N GLY A 830 -4.93 32.67 -26.26
CA GLY A 830 -4.89 33.90 -25.47
C GLY A 830 -5.85 33.96 -24.29
N ALA A 831 -6.57 32.88 -23.97
CA ALA A 831 -7.32 32.81 -22.71
C ALA A 831 -6.37 32.89 -21.51
N THR A 832 -6.83 33.56 -20.47
CA THR A 832 -6.11 33.77 -19.20
C THR A 832 -7.04 33.41 -18.05
N TRP A 833 -6.46 33.24 -16.86
CA TRP A 833 -7.23 33.13 -15.62
C TRP A 833 -8.19 34.32 -15.45
N ASP A 834 -9.43 34.04 -15.06
CA ASP A 834 -10.41 35.06 -14.69
C ASP A 834 -10.21 35.49 -13.24
N MET A 835 -9.47 36.58 -13.06
CA MET A 835 -9.18 37.11 -11.72
C MET A 835 -10.41 37.72 -11.01
N ASN A 836 -11.58 37.75 -11.64
CA ASN A 836 -12.85 38.07 -10.96
C ASN A 836 -13.56 36.82 -10.43
N ASN A 837 -13.21 35.63 -10.92
CA ASN A 837 -13.63 34.36 -10.34
C ASN A 837 -12.78 34.08 -9.09
N ALA A 838 -13.44 33.84 -7.96
CA ALA A 838 -12.76 33.67 -6.68
C ALA A 838 -11.81 32.45 -6.66
N GLU A 839 -12.25 31.31 -7.18
CA GLU A 839 -11.46 30.08 -7.20
C GLU A 839 -10.24 30.19 -8.11
N GLU A 840 -10.41 30.71 -9.34
CA GLU A 840 -9.28 30.90 -10.25
C GLU A 840 -8.28 31.92 -9.70
N LYS A 841 -8.76 33.00 -9.07
CA LYS A 841 -7.91 33.99 -8.40
C LYS A 841 -7.12 33.37 -7.26
N GLU A 842 -7.78 32.64 -6.36
CA GLU A 842 -7.17 32.01 -5.19
C GLU A 842 -6.06 31.05 -5.61
N ARG A 843 -6.29 30.20 -6.62
CA ARG A 843 -5.27 29.28 -7.14
C ARG A 843 -4.03 30.02 -7.66
N VAL A 844 -4.21 31.10 -8.40
CA VAL A 844 -3.08 31.90 -8.92
C VAL A 844 -2.31 32.58 -7.79
N GLU A 845 -3.01 33.19 -6.84
CA GLU A 845 -2.37 33.85 -5.69
C GLU A 845 -1.65 32.83 -4.78
N LEU A 846 -2.19 31.62 -4.61
CA LEU A 846 -1.56 30.54 -3.86
C LEU A 846 -0.28 30.05 -4.56
N ALA A 847 -0.30 29.90 -5.89
CA ALA A 847 0.89 29.57 -6.66
C ALA A 847 1.98 30.64 -6.52
N GLU A 848 1.61 31.93 -6.60
CA GLU A 848 2.53 33.06 -6.40
C GLU A 848 3.09 33.11 -4.97
N HIS A 849 2.27 32.80 -3.97
CA HIS A 849 2.70 32.72 -2.58
C HIS A 849 3.78 31.65 -2.40
N TYR A 850 3.52 30.40 -2.80
CA TYR A 850 4.51 29.33 -2.67
C TYR A 850 5.73 29.55 -3.56
N ALA A 851 5.58 30.15 -4.74
CA ALA A 851 6.72 30.56 -5.58
C ALA A 851 7.65 31.59 -4.89
N SER A 852 7.17 32.31 -3.87
CA SER A 852 7.96 33.27 -3.10
C SER A 852 8.73 32.64 -1.93
N ILE A 853 8.38 31.41 -1.53
CA ILE A 853 9.04 30.68 -0.44
C ILE A 853 10.27 29.96 -1.02
N PRO A 854 11.51 30.20 -0.51
CA PRO A 854 12.74 29.70 -1.12
C PRO A 854 12.75 28.19 -1.39
N ILE A 855 12.26 27.37 -0.46
CA ILE A 855 12.29 25.91 -0.60
C ILE A 855 11.37 25.41 -1.73
N PHE A 856 10.18 25.99 -1.86
CA PHE A 856 9.26 25.71 -2.96
C PHE A 856 9.75 26.28 -4.28
N ALA A 857 10.33 27.49 -4.28
CA ALA A 857 10.88 28.11 -5.48
C ALA A 857 12.07 27.32 -6.05
N GLU A 858 12.90 26.73 -5.19
CA GLU A 858 14.02 25.88 -5.57
C GLU A 858 13.54 24.52 -6.08
N LYS A 859 12.62 23.86 -5.37
CA LYS A 859 12.14 22.51 -5.72
C LYS A 859 11.14 22.51 -6.89
N TYR A 860 10.25 23.50 -6.95
CA TYR A 860 9.15 23.63 -7.91
C TYR A 860 9.18 24.99 -8.62
N PRO A 861 10.25 25.30 -9.40
CA PRO A 861 10.42 26.59 -10.05
C PRO A 861 9.27 26.98 -10.99
N GLU A 862 8.49 26.01 -11.47
CA GLU A 862 7.35 26.25 -12.35
C GLU A 862 6.17 26.95 -11.69
N LEU A 863 6.09 26.98 -10.35
CA LEU A 863 5.09 27.76 -9.61
C LEU A 863 5.13 29.24 -10.03
N ALA A 864 6.33 29.78 -10.29
CA ALA A 864 6.52 31.17 -10.73
C ALA A 864 5.89 31.48 -12.10
N THR A 865 5.60 30.46 -12.90
CA THR A 865 5.00 30.60 -14.24
C THR A 865 3.52 30.26 -14.30
N PHE A 866 2.93 29.79 -13.19
CA PHE A 866 1.57 29.24 -13.16
C PHE A 866 0.50 30.24 -13.69
N ARG A 867 0.64 31.52 -13.35
CA ARG A 867 -0.24 32.59 -13.82
C ARG A 867 -0.27 32.74 -15.34
N ASP A 868 0.84 32.49 -16.00
CA ASP A 868 0.98 32.66 -17.44
C ASP A 868 0.54 31.40 -18.22
N GLU A 869 0.32 30.28 -17.51
CA GLU A 869 0.08 28.96 -18.06
C GLU A 869 -1.38 28.50 -17.89
N TYR A 870 -2.31 29.32 -18.38
CA TYR A 870 -3.71 28.93 -18.40
C TYR A 870 -3.90 27.68 -19.26
N TYR A 871 -4.46 26.63 -18.64
CA TYR A 871 -4.52 25.27 -19.18
C TYR A 871 -5.29 25.16 -20.52
N LYS A 872 -6.15 26.12 -20.88
CA LYS A 872 -6.84 26.16 -22.18
C LYS A 872 -6.10 26.90 -23.27
N SER A 873 -4.99 27.58 -22.98
CA SER A 873 -4.31 28.45 -23.95
C SER A 873 -2.83 28.10 -24.17
N VAL A 874 -2.21 27.33 -23.26
CA VAL A 874 -0.78 27.01 -23.31
C VAL A 874 -0.54 25.50 -23.30
N ALA A 875 0.23 25.03 -24.29
CA ALA A 875 0.67 23.64 -24.39
C ALA A 875 1.74 23.33 -23.34
N THR A 876 1.35 22.74 -22.22
CA THR A 876 2.26 22.33 -21.13
C THR A 876 2.19 20.84 -20.83
N ASN A 877 1.09 20.19 -21.17
CA ASN A 877 0.92 18.74 -21.01
C ASN A 877 1.70 17.98 -22.07
N VAL A 878 2.18 16.78 -21.72
CA VAL A 878 2.91 15.89 -22.60
C VAL A 878 2.26 14.51 -22.57
N PHE A 879 1.99 13.96 -23.75
CA PHE A 879 1.57 12.58 -23.98
C PHE A 879 2.45 12.00 -25.09
N ASP A 880 3.55 11.35 -24.71
CA ASP A 880 4.60 10.94 -25.64
C ASP A 880 5.18 9.58 -25.30
N GLU A 881 5.77 8.89 -26.27
CA GLU A 881 6.40 7.57 -26.06
C GLU A 881 5.44 6.50 -25.50
N ASN A 882 4.12 6.67 -25.64
CA ASN A 882 3.13 5.72 -25.13
C ASN A 882 2.76 4.67 -26.19
N VAL A 883 2.33 3.51 -25.73
CA VAL A 883 1.84 2.39 -26.54
C VAL A 883 0.34 2.27 -26.36
N VAL A 884 -0.43 2.36 -27.43
CA VAL A 884 -1.90 2.27 -27.43
C VAL A 884 -2.33 1.13 -28.34
N ILE A 885 -2.85 0.06 -27.74
CA ILE A 885 -3.21 -1.17 -28.43
C ILE A 885 -4.66 -1.53 -28.12
N ASN A 886 -5.51 -1.59 -29.14
CA ASN A 886 -6.92 -1.89 -28.98
C ASN A 886 -7.32 -3.10 -29.84
N LEU A 887 -7.20 -4.31 -29.27
CA LEU A 887 -7.51 -5.58 -29.94
C LEU A 887 -8.98 -5.99 -29.74
N LYS A 888 -9.55 -5.70 -28.56
CA LYS A 888 -10.94 -6.08 -28.21
C LYS A 888 -11.97 -5.11 -28.77
N PHE A 889 -11.70 -3.81 -28.71
CA PHE A 889 -12.62 -2.77 -29.14
C PHE A 889 -11.89 -1.46 -29.45
N PRO A 890 -12.37 -0.68 -30.43
CA PRO A 890 -11.77 0.60 -30.75
C PRO A 890 -11.98 1.61 -29.61
N LEU A 891 -11.14 2.66 -29.59
CA LEU A 891 -11.35 3.80 -28.71
C LEU A 891 -12.77 4.35 -28.90
N SER A 892 -13.43 4.63 -27.78
CA SER A 892 -14.77 5.18 -27.75
C SER A 892 -14.76 6.58 -28.35
N THR A 893 -15.79 6.89 -29.15
CA THR A 893 -16.09 8.25 -29.64
C THR A 893 -17.24 8.88 -28.86
N THR A 894 -17.77 8.18 -27.87
CA THR A 894 -18.74 8.70 -26.91
C THR A 894 -18.05 9.80 -26.09
N ASN A 895 -18.58 11.02 -26.17
CA ASN A 895 -18.13 12.27 -25.50
C ASN A 895 -16.96 13.03 -26.13
N GLY A 896 -16.61 12.77 -27.38
CA GLY A 896 -15.66 13.64 -28.07
C GLY A 896 -14.93 12.96 -29.21
N THR A 897 -14.12 13.77 -29.90
CA THR A 897 -13.25 13.28 -30.97
C THR A 897 -11.92 12.83 -30.37
N VAL A 898 -11.50 11.61 -30.71
CA VAL A 898 -10.17 11.10 -30.42
C VAL A 898 -9.21 11.68 -31.46
N ASN A 899 -8.11 12.28 -31.02
CA ASN A 899 -7.12 12.87 -31.91
C ASN A 899 -6.12 11.81 -32.44
N PRO A 900 -5.23 12.16 -33.39
CA PRO A 900 -4.31 11.19 -33.99
C PRO A 900 -3.34 10.52 -33.01
N GLN A 901 -3.12 11.09 -31.82
CA GLN A 901 -2.29 10.54 -30.76
C GLN A 901 -3.11 9.70 -29.76
N SER A 902 -4.34 9.33 -30.12
CA SER A 902 -5.29 8.55 -29.31
C SER A 902 -5.80 9.24 -28.04
N THR A 903 -5.52 10.52 -27.85
CA THR A 903 -5.99 11.29 -26.68
C THR A 903 -7.27 12.06 -27.00
N ARG A 904 -7.98 12.46 -25.96
CA ARG A 904 -9.11 13.39 -26.00
C ARG A 904 -8.64 14.73 -25.45
N GLY A 905 -8.96 15.80 -26.16
CA GLY A 905 -8.44 17.12 -25.85
C GLY A 905 -8.02 17.86 -27.11
N ALA A 906 -7.82 19.17 -26.99
CA ALA A 906 -7.28 19.94 -28.10
C ALA A 906 -5.82 19.55 -28.34
N VAL A 907 -5.47 19.18 -29.58
CA VAL A 907 -4.11 18.76 -29.97
C VAL A 907 -3.07 19.86 -29.71
N GLU A 908 -3.50 21.12 -29.73
CA GLU A 908 -2.67 22.28 -29.45
C GLU A 908 -2.25 22.38 -27.98
N LEU A 909 -2.90 21.65 -27.06
CA LEU A 909 -2.62 21.69 -25.63
C LEU A 909 -1.74 20.52 -25.15
N ILE A 910 -1.57 19.49 -25.98
CA ILE A 910 -0.89 18.24 -25.62
C ILE A 910 0.30 18.07 -26.56
N LYS A 911 1.50 18.10 -26.00
CA LYS A 911 2.75 17.83 -26.74
C LYS A 911 3.01 16.33 -26.83
N GLY A 912 3.77 15.93 -27.84
CA GLY A 912 4.16 14.54 -28.08
C GLY A 912 3.49 14.00 -29.33
N ASP A 913 4.30 13.37 -30.19
CA ASP A 913 3.84 12.74 -31.43
C ASP A 913 4.49 11.36 -31.68
N ASN A 914 5.30 10.87 -30.74
CA ASN A 914 6.01 9.60 -30.82
C ASN A 914 5.28 8.48 -30.07
N ASN A 915 3.97 8.33 -30.30
CA ASN A 915 3.17 7.25 -29.71
C ASN A 915 2.98 6.10 -30.71
N TYR A 916 3.06 4.85 -30.25
CA TYR A 916 2.77 3.66 -31.06
C TYR A 916 1.29 3.32 -30.90
N VAL A 917 0.50 3.45 -31.97
CA VAL A 917 -0.95 3.20 -31.96
C VAL A 917 -1.28 2.07 -32.94
N SER A 918 -1.95 1.02 -32.47
CA SER A 918 -2.28 -0.15 -33.30
C SER A 918 -3.59 -0.83 -32.87
N GLU A 919 -4.32 -1.36 -33.85
CA GLU A 919 -5.43 -2.32 -33.65
C GLU A 919 -4.98 -3.77 -33.88
N GLU A 920 -3.68 -3.98 -34.14
CA GLU A 920 -3.03 -5.29 -34.28
C GLU A 920 -2.06 -5.54 -33.12
N ASP A 921 -1.86 -6.82 -32.77
CA ASP A 921 -0.93 -7.25 -31.72
C ASP A 921 0.50 -6.76 -32.04
N PRO A 922 1.13 -5.93 -31.17
CA PRO A 922 2.46 -5.39 -31.41
C PRO A 922 3.58 -6.43 -31.29
N GLY A 923 3.26 -7.64 -30.82
CA GLY A 923 4.21 -8.70 -30.48
C GLY A 923 4.23 -9.01 -28.99
N PHE A 924 3.07 -9.01 -28.31
CA PHE A 924 2.96 -9.42 -26.92
C PHE A 924 3.47 -10.86 -26.71
N VAL A 925 4.03 -11.15 -25.54
CA VAL A 925 4.45 -12.50 -25.14
C VAL A 925 3.23 -13.40 -25.00
N ASP A 926 2.23 -13.01 -24.19
CA ASP A 926 0.97 -13.73 -24.04
C ASP A 926 -0.19 -12.80 -23.63
N TYR A 927 -0.76 -12.14 -24.63
CA TYR A 927 -1.92 -11.27 -24.48
C TYR A 927 -3.14 -11.97 -23.84
N SER A 928 -3.33 -13.27 -24.08
CA SER A 928 -4.53 -13.98 -23.63
C SER A 928 -4.57 -14.19 -22.11
N ASN A 929 -3.40 -14.25 -21.49
CA ASN A 929 -3.22 -14.39 -20.05
C ASN A 929 -2.78 -13.09 -19.36
N GLY A 930 -2.87 -11.96 -20.07
CA GLY A 930 -2.50 -10.64 -19.53
C GLY A 930 -1.00 -10.41 -19.39
N ASN A 931 -0.14 -11.22 -20.03
CA ASN A 931 1.29 -10.91 -20.15
C ASN A 931 1.50 -9.97 -21.35
N TYR A 932 1.71 -8.70 -21.03
CA TYR A 932 1.89 -7.63 -22.01
C TYR A 932 3.35 -7.28 -22.30
N GLU A 933 4.30 -8.10 -21.85
CA GLU A 933 5.69 -7.97 -22.26
C GLU A 933 5.80 -8.03 -23.78
N LEU A 934 6.67 -7.20 -24.35
CA LEU A 934 6.91 -7.17 -25.78
C LEU A 934 8.08 -8.08 -26.14
N LYS A 935 7.90 -8.88 -27.20
CA LYS A 935 9.01 -9.64 -27.80
C LYS A 935 10.07 -8.66 -28.33
N SER A 936 11.33 -9.09 -28.30
CA SER A 936 12.47 -8.25 -28.72
C SER A 936 12.40 -7.73 -30.16
N ASP A 937 11.57 -8.34 -31.02
CA ASP A 937 11.36 -7.94 -32.41
C ASP A 937 10.06 -7.13 -32.66
N SER A 938 9.36 -6.76 -31.57
CA SER A 938 8.17 -5.91 -31.57
C SER A 938 8.35 -4.65 -32.40
N GLN A 939 7.27 -4.22 -33.07
CA GLN A 939 7.28 -2.99 -33.86
C GLN A 939 7.38 -1.74 -32.98
N VAL A 940 7.00 -1.83 -31.71
CA VAL A 940 7.12 -0.74 -30.73
C VAL A 940 8.57 -0.28 -30.65
N PHE A 941 9.53 -1.17 -30.44
CA PHE A 941 10.97 -0.83 -30.35
C PHE A 941 11.56 -0.28 -31.65
N LYS A 942 10.88 -0.45 -32.79
CA LYS A 942 11.32 0.14 -34.07
C LYS A 942 10.86 1.58 -34.21
N GLN A 943 9.69 1.91 -33.66
CA GLN A 943 9.14 3.27 -33.69
C GLN A 943 9.62 4.11 -32.51
N ILE A 944 9.68 3.51 -31.32
CA ILE A 944 10.10 4.12 -30.07
C ILE A 944 11.28 3.29 -29.50
N PRO A 945 12.52 3.47 -30.02
CA PRO A 945 13.68 2.69 -29.58
C PRO A 945 14.01 2.80 -28.08
N GLU A 946 13.62 3.91 -27.47
CA GLU A 946 13.75 4.22 -26.05
C GLU A 946 12.67 3.60 -25.16
N PHE A 947 11.62 2.99 -25.73
CA PHE A 947 10.54 2.38 -24.96
C PHE A 947 11.09 1.28 -24.06
N GLN A 948 10.83 1.40 -22.76
CA GLN A 948 11.22 0.39 -21.78
C GLN A 948 10.19 -0.74 -21.79
N ASN A 949 10.64 -1.97 -22.02
CA ASN A 949 9.76 -3.11 -21.90
C ASN A 949 9.32 -3.27 -20.44
N VAL A 950 8.15 -3.87 -20.25
CA VAL A 950 7.63 -4.20 -18.93
C VAL A 950 8.17 -5.56 -18.46
N ASP A 951 8.24 -5.77 -17.15
CA ASP A 951 8.42 -7.06 -16.53
C ASP A 951 7.18 -7.34 -15.67
N MET A 952 6.37 -8.32 -16.08
CA MET A 952 5.10 -8.60 -15.41
C MET A 952 5.29 -9.24 -14.04
N GLU A 953 6.47 -9.79 -13.74
CA GLU A 953 6.78 -10.42 -12.45
C GLU A 953 7.10 -9.39 -11.35
N GLU A 954 7.35 -8.12 -11.70
CA GLU A 954 7.67 -7.06 -10.72
C GLU A 954 6.43 -6.43 -10.06
N PHE A 955 5.22 -6.65 -10.58
CA PHE A 955 4.00 -6.03 -10.05
C PHE A 955 3.37 -6.84 -8.91
N GLY A 956 3.02 -6.15 -7.83
CA GLY A 956 2.44 -6.75 -6.63
C GLY A 956 3.50 -7.23 -5.63
N PRO A 957 3.10 -7.99 -4.59
CA PRO A 957 3.99 -8.41 -3.51
C PRO A 957 5.18 -9.21 -4.01
N THR A 958 6.37 -8.82 -3.55
CA THR A 958 7.64 -9.52 -3.83
C THR A 958 8.03 -10.50 -2.71
N GLU A 959 7.33 -10.42 -1.59
CA GLU A 959 7.49 -11.27 -0.42
C GLU A 959 6.12 -11.90 -0.04
N PRO A 960 6.11 -13.01 0.72
CA PRO A 960 4.87 -13.57 1.25
C PRO A 960 4.09 -12.55 2.10
N VAL A 961 2.78 -12.58 1.99
CA VAL A 961 1.86 -11.71 2.74
C VAL A 961 1.26 -12.48 3.91
N GLY A 962 1.15 -11.83 5.07
CA GLY A 962 0.63 -12.38 6.32
C GLY A 962 1.68 -13.15 7.14
N PRO A 963 1.28 -13.77 8.26
CA PRO A 963 2.18 -14.48 9.15
C PRO A 963 2.86 -15.68 8.46
N ILE A 964 4.18 -15.78 8.62
CA ILE A 964 5.00 -16.89 8.12
C ILE A 964 5.03 -18.00 9.17
N ASN A 965 3.93 -18.74 9.32
CA ASN A 965 3.77 -19.78 10.35
C ASN A 965 3.91 -21.19 9.78
#